data_AF-A0A388SLS2-F1
#
_entry.id   AF-A0A388SLS2-F1
#
_cell.length_a   1.000
_cell.length_b   1.000
_cell.length_c   1.000
_cell.angle_alpha   90.00
_cell.angle_beta   90.00
_cell.angle_gamma   90.00
#
_symmetry.space_group_name_H-M   'P 1'
#
loop_
_entity.id
_entity.type
_entity.pdbx_description
1 polymer ?
#
loop_
_entity_poly.entity_id
_entity_poly.type
_entity_poly.pdbx_seq_one_letter_code
_entity_poly.pdbx_strand_id
1 'polypeptide(L)'
;MVPDEWLARVVVVLRKNLEVAQALEAEVGGYGLSRICPIAPEKDADGAPYERDNGLSSWVLYFVERFQGLMDLDVATAKFEFSTWPTPDAAIFARLRIWALGQSVLVPAEQFSKVINEVPPEMFWGMSHTRDLLLSISGRWEDLDVETRNRIEQKILDGPGRWENEEEAEYKERRAWAVLGRLHWIKAQGCSLALDLEQATQELRKDAPGWKPEHAKSAARSFEGRSGWVGTDTKYSDILKESLATTLDRAKELSGHQNGEFVDRDPFAGLSQERPVRAFAALRFAAKKGGFPEWAWRKFLAQDCRKDDRVKFTVFIGVQLSRYPSQSLVGIIWPVADWLQKSAKVFAKECPEIFFSLVSKATESLRLQSVENGSVAVRRGKDVDWSMEAINAPAGKLAEALFGAPQIDELRAQAGFPKEWLECAEDLLALPGALRRHALVIYAHRLSWCFFVHSGWTQENLLAVLNADEDEDREALWAGLLWGGKVQGRELFVILKPHMLCMAKVENLEKHGHVEVLTGLLLSAWSRIDADTGERWVTSEELRDVLLHSSDNMRSRVLWHAERWVREDSGKWHPLLLELLHDVWPRQLAAKSGAISKVLCDIAFISEENFEDIAKAVIPLLVRGEGGYLRLHNFYRIRKSITRRYPGTVLALFYAVLPDSVRAWPYEMGEVLGYMVEADATLRSDERFIELKRRWDAR
;
A
#
# COMPACT_ATOMS: atom_id res chain seq x y z
N MET A 1 -24.05 -12.38 17.68
CA MET A 1 -25.36 -13.02 17.40
C MET A 1 -26.45 -11.99 17.58
N VAL A 2 -27.37 -11.92 16.62
CA VAL A 2 -28.58 -11.08 16.71
C VAL A 2 -29.66 -11.92 17.39
N PRO A 3 -30.32 -11.47 18.47
CA PRO A 3 -31.42 -12.23 19.07
C PRO A 3 -32.62 -12.33 18.11
N ASP A 4 -33.35 -13.45 18.16
CA ASP A 4 -34.45 -13.78 17.24
C ASP A 4 -35.50 -12.67 17.12
N GLU A 5 -35.86 -12.04 18.24
CA GLU A 5 -36.83 -10.93 18.32
C GLU A 5 -36.43 -9.69 17.51
N TRP A 6 -35.14 -9.52 17.20
CA TRP A 6 -34.61 -8.40 16.42
C TRP A 6 -34.35 -8.75 14.95
N LEU A 7 -34.41 -10.03 14.59
CA LEU A 7 -33.92 -10.53 13.30
C LEU A 7 -34.65 -9.90 12.11
N ALA A 8 -35.98 -9.79 12.18
CA ALA A 8 -36.79 -9.11 11.16
C ALA A 8 -36.37 -7.65 10.93
N ARG A 9 -36.12 -6.90 12.01
CA ARG A 9 -35.67 -5.50 11.92
C ARG A 9 -34.26 -5.39 11.36
N VAL A 10 -33.37 -6.30 11.75
CA VAL A 10 -31.98 -6.30 11.28
C VAL A 10 -31.91 -6.61 9.79
N VAL A 11 -32.66 -7.58 9.29
CA VAL A 11 -32.70 -7.91 7.85
C VAL A 11 -33.14 -6.70 7.03
N VAL A 12 -34.18 -5.98 7.45
CA VAL A 12 -34.65 -4.74 6.78
C VAL A 12 -33.54 -3.67 6.71
N VAL A 13 -32.79 -3.48 7.81
CA VAL A 13 -31.70 -2.50 7.85
C VAL A 13 -30.53 -2.94 6.97
N LEU A 14 -30.18 -4.23 6.99
CA LEU A 14 -29.13 -4.76 6.14
C LEU A 14 -29.48 -4.64 4.66
N ARG A 15 -30.74 -4.89 4.26
CA ARG A 15 -31.22 -4.64 2.89
C ARG A 15 -30.96 -3.18 2.49
N LYS A 16 -31.37 -2.22 3.31
CA LYS A 16 -31.15 -0.78 3.04
C LYS A 16 -29.67 -0.43 2.92
N ASN A 17 -28.81 -1.04 3.74
CA ASN A 17 -27.38 -0.83 3.64
C ASN A 17 -26.81 -1.39 2.33
N LEU A 18 -27.30 -2.54 1.85
CA LEU A 18 -26.91 -3.09 0.54
C LEU A 18 -27.38 -2.21 -0.61
N GLU A 19 -28.58 -1.61 -0.52
CA GLU A 19 -29.07 -0.62 -1.50
C GLU A 19 -28.15 0.61 -1.57
N VAL A 20 -27.75 1.15 -0.42
CA VAL A 20 -26.83 2.28 -0.34
C VAL A 20 -25.45 1.90 -0.86
N ALA A 21 -24.92 0.73 -0.47
CA ALA A 21 -23.63 0.25 -0.92
C ALA A 21 -23.60 0.07 -2.45
N GLN A 22 -24.69 -0.46 -3.02
CA GLN A 22 -24.83 -0.59 -4.46
C GLN A 22 -24.84 0.77 -5.17
N ALA A 23 -25.56 1.76 -4.64
CA ALA A 23 -25.58 3.11 -5.19
C ALA A 23 -24.18 3.76 -5.16
N LEU A 24 -23.48 3.67 -4.02
CA LEU A 24 -22.13 4.23 -3.86
C LEU A 24 -21.09 3.54 -4.76
N GLU A 25 -21.13 2.22 -4.90
CA GLU A 25 -20.25 1.50 -5.81
C GLU A 25 -20.51 1.88 -7.27
N ALA A 26 -21.78 2.07 -7.66
CA ALA A 26 -22.13 2.51 -9.00
C ALA A 26 -21.57 3.92 -9.31
N GLU A 27 -21.56 4.85 -8.34
CA GLU A 27 -20.98 6.19 -8.51
C GLU A 27 -19.48 6.18 -8.82
N VAL A 28 -18.74 5.17 -8.35
CA VAL A 28 -17.28 5.03 -8.58
C VAL A 28 -16.94 4.05 -9.70
N GLY A 29 -17.91 3.70 -10.54
CA GLY A 29 -17.71 2.87 -11.74
C GLY A 29 -18.11 1.39 -11.59
N GLY A 30 -18.70 0.99 -10.47
CA GLY A 30 -19.37 -0.32 -10.31
C GLY A 30 -18.45 -1.54 -10.24
N TYR A 31 -17.14 -1.34 -10.13
CA TYR A 31 -16.15 -2.42 -10.16
C TYR A 31 -16.37 -3.44 -9.03
N GLY A 32 -16.67 -2.99 -7.82
CA GLY A 32 -16.93 -3.87 -6.68
C GLY A 32 -18.14 -4.78 -6.87
N LEU A 33 -19.16 -4.34 -7.61
CA LEU A 33 -20.38 -5.11 -7.88
C LEU A 33 -20.13 -6.34 -8.78
N SER A 34 -19.11 -6.26 -9.64
CA SER A 34 -18.69 -7.38 -10.50
C SER A 34 -17.94 -8.48 -9.72
N ARG A 35 -17.35 -8.12 -8.57
CA ARG A 35 -16.45 -8.96 -7.75
C ARG A 35 -17.08 -9.58 -6.50
N ILE A 36 -18.40 -9.53 -6.37
CA ILE A 36 -19.09 -10.25 -5.27
C ILE A 36 -18.90 -11.76 -5.49
N CYS A 37 -18.49 -12.48 -4.45
CA CYS A 37 -18.29 -13.93 -4.52
C CYS A 37 -19.61 -14.69 -4.69
N PRO A 38 -19.60 -15.94 -5.20
CA PRO A 38 -20.77 -16.82 -5.12
C PRO A 38 -21.23 -17.01 -3.68
N ILE A 39 -22.54 -17.16 -3.47
CA ILE A 39 -23.11 -17.42 -2.14
C ILE A 39 -22.73 -18.83 -1.68
N ALA A 40 -22.88 -19.82 -2.57
CA ALA A 40 -22.50 -21.20 -2.31
C ALA A 40 -20.99 -21.44 -2.51
N PRO A 41 -20.23 -21.77 -1.45
CA PRO A 41 -18.78 -21.96 -1.55
C PRO A 41 -18.40 -23.18 -2.40
N GLU A 42 -17.20 -23.17 -2.99
CA GLU A 42 -16.59 -24.36 -3.59
C GLU A 42 -15.99 -25.26 -2.49
N LYS A 43 -16.31 -26.56 -2.53
CA LYS A 43 -15.73 -27.55 -1.63
C LYS A 43 -14.28 -27.80 -2.08
N ASP A 44 -13.34 -27.89 -1.14
CA ASP A 44 -11.93 -28.19 -1.37
C ASP A 44 -11.15 -27.15 -2.21
N ALA A 45 -11.51 -25.86 -2.11
CA ALA A 45 -10.72 -24.80 -2.71
C ALA A 45 -9.42 -24.57 -1.91
N ASP A 46 -8.26 -24.76 -2.54
CA ASP A 46 -6.97 -24.34 -1.98
C ASP A 46 -6.90 -22.82 -1.85
N GLY A 47 -6.52 -22.32 -0.67
CA GLY A 47 -6.32 -20.90 -0.36
C GLY A 47 -7.24 -20.34 0.73
N ALA A 48 -6.86 -19.21 1.34
CA ALA A 48 -7.71 -18.52 2.30
C ALA A 48 -8.85 -17.78 1.57
N PRO A 49 -10.10 -17.80 2.07
CA PRO A 49 -11.27 -17.22 1.40
C PRO A 49 -11.33 -15.69 1.58
N TYR A 50 -10.26 -14.98 1.20
CA TYR A 50 -10.11 -13.53 1.42
C TYR A 50 -11.30 -12.71 0.90
N GLU A 51 -11.83 -13.04 -0.28
CA GLU A 51 -13.00 -12.35 -0.84
C GLU A 51 -14.29 -12.62 -0.07
N ARG A 52 -14.42 -13.72 0.68
CA ARG A 52 -15.62 -14.02 1.48
C ARG A 52 -15.59 -13.29 2.82
N ASP A 53 -14.41 -13.04 3.37
CA ASP A 53 -14.22 -12.42 4.68
C ASP A 53 -14.09 -10.89 4.63
N ASN A 54 -13.96 -10.30 3.44
CA ASN A 54 -13.72 -8.87 3.27
C ASN A 54 -14.68 -8.19 2.28
N GLY A 55 -14.80 -6.86 2.38
CA GLY A 55 -15.51 -6.03 1.39
C GLY A 55 -17.01 -6.34 1.27
N LEU A 56 -17.59 -6.03 0.11
CA LEU A 56 -19.03 -6.13 -0.15
C LEU A 56 -19.55 -7.59 -0.06
N SER A 57 -18.75 -8.56 -0.51
CA SER A 57 -19.05 -9.99 -0.41
C SER A 57 -19.36 -10.44 1.02
N SER A 58 -18.53 -10.02 2.00
CA SER A 58 -18.75 -10.37 3.41
C SER A 58 -20.11 -9.88 3.93
N TRP A 59 -20.54 -8.69 3.50
CA TRP A 59 -21.83 -8.10 3.87
C TRP A 59 -23.00 -8.78 3.17
N VAL A 60 -22.86 -9.19 1.91
CA VAL A 60 -23.87 -9.97 1.19
C VAL A 60 -24.05 -11.34 1.83
N LEU A 61 -22.96 -12.03 2.17
CA LEU A 61 -23.01 -13.33 2.86
C LEU A 61 -23.62 -13.19 4.26
N TYR A 62 -23.28 -12.13 4.99
CA TYR A 62 -23.88 -11.83 6.29
C TYR A 62 -25.39 -11.55 6.16
N PHE A 63 -25.83 -10.83 5.12
CA PHE A 63 -27.25 -10.64 4.83
C PHE A 63 -27.94 -11.99 4.58
N VAL A 64 -27.36 -12.85 3.74
CA VAL A 64 -27.91 -14.19 3.46
C VAL A 64 -28.03 -15.03 4.74
N GLU A 65 -27.00 -15.04 5.59
CA GLU A 65 -27.02 -15.78 6.87
C GLU A 65 -28.16 -15.29 7.79
N ARG A 66 -28.35 -13.97 7.90
CA ARG A 66 -29.43 -13.40 8.74
C ARG A 66 -30.80 -13.61 8.11
N PHE A 67 -30.90 -13.56 6.78
CA PHE A 67 -32.14 -13.82 6.05
C PHE A 67 -32.56 -15.29 6.18
N GLN A 68 -31.61 -16.23 6.12
CA GLN A 68 -31.86 -17.65 6.38
C GLN A 68 -32.42 -17.86 7.79
N GLY A 69 -31.81 -17.23 8.81
CA GLY A 69 -32.34 -17.29 10.16
C GLY A 69 -33.76 -16.72 10.27
N LEU A 70 -34.09 -15.66 9.53
CA LEU A 70 -35.45 -15.11 9.49
C LEU A 70 -36.42 -16.10 8.82
N MET A 71 -35.99 -16.78 7.77
CA MET A 71 -36.79 -17.81 7.10
C MET A 71 -37.08 -19.01 8.01
N ASP A 72 -36.12 -19.42 8.83
CA ASP A 72 -36.28 -20.52 9.78
C ASP A 72 -37.21 -20.13 10.95
N LEU A 73 -37.23 -18.85 11.34
CA LEU A 73 -38.06 -18.31 12.43
C LEU A 73 -39.49 -17.97 11.99
N ASP A 74 -39.65 -17.23 10.89
CA ASP A 74 -40.92 -16.72 10.38
C ASP A 74 -40.88 -16.56 8.85
N VAL A 75 -41.31 -17.62 8.16
CA VAL A 75 -41.43 -17.70 6.70
C VAL A 75 -42.32 -16.59 6.13
N ALA A 76 -43.39 -16.18 6.82
CA ALA A 76 -44.31 -15.18 6.29
C ALA A 76 -43.64 -13.81 6.23
N THR A 77 -42.90 -13.45 7.29
CA THR A 77 -42.09 -12.24 7.32
C THR A 77 -40.93 -12.29 6.32
N ALA A 78 -40.26 -13.43 6.15
CA ALA A 78 -39.22 -13.60 5.14
C ALA A 78 -39.76 -13.42 3.71
N LYS A 79 -40.94 -13.99 3.40
CA LYS A 79 -41.61 -13.81 2.10
C LYS A 79 -42.01 -12.35 1.85
N PHE A 80 -42.50 -11.67 2.87
CA PHE A 80 -42.80 -10.25 2.78
C PHE A 80 -41.53 -9.45 2.46
N GLU A 81 -40.44 -9.66 3.19
CA GLU A 81 -39.19 -8.95 2.93
C GLU A 81 -38.60 -9.24 1.54
N PHE A 82 -38.64 -10.49 1.07
CA PHE A 82 -38.23 -10.85 -0.29
C PHE A 82 -39.00 -10.06 -1.36
N SER A 83 -40.30 -9.84 -1.16
CA SER A 83 -41.13 -9.05 -2.09
C SER A 83 -40.74 -7.56 -2.16
N THR A 84 -39.94 -7.06 -1.20
CA THR A 84 -39.47 -5.68 -1.17
C THR A 84 -38.14 -5.46 -1.92
N TRP A 85 -37.50 -6.53 -2.40
CA TRP A 85 -36.21 -6.39 -3.08
C TRP A 85 -36.33 -5.58 -4.39
N PRO A 86 -35.40 -4.64 -4.66
CA PRO A 86 -35.44 -3.79 -5.86
C PRO A 86 -35.54 -4.60 -7.17
N THR A 87 -36.48 -4.20 -8.05
CA THR A 87 -36.67 -4.79 -9.38
C THR A 87 -36.98 -3.67 -10.40
N PRO A 88 -36.32 -3.62 -11.58
CA PRO A 88 -35.21 -4.46 -11.99
C PRO A 88 -33.94 -4.16 -11.19
N ASP A 89 -33.11 -5.18 -10.99
CA ASP A 89 -31.77 -5.04 -10.42
C ASP A 89 -30.80 -5.87 -11.27
N ALA A 90 -29.60 -5.34 -11.51
CA ALA A 90 -28.55 -6.01 -12.26
C ALA A 90 -27.25 -6.15 -11.45
N ALA A 91 -27.34 -6.17 -10.12
CA ALA A 91 -26.20 -6.21 -9.22
C ALA A 91 -26.44 -7.14 -8.02
N ILE A 92 -26.66 -6.61 -6.82
CA ILE A 92 -26.68 -7.41 -5.58
C ILE A 92 -27.98 -8.22 -5.48
N PHE A 93 -29.12 -7.59 -5.71
CA PHE A 93 -30.43 -8.22 -5.51
C PHE A 93 -30.76 -9.24 -6.60
N ALA A 94 -30.24 -9.09 -7.81
CA ALA A 94 -30.27 -10.13 -8.83
C ALA A 94 -29.57 -11.42 -8.34
N ARG A 95 -28.39 -11.29 -7.71
CA ARG A 95 -27.67 -12.44 -7.14
C ARG A 95 -28.44 -13.07 -5.98
N LEU A 96 -29.02 -12.24 -5.10
CA LEU A 96 -29.87 -12.72 -4.02
C LEU A 96 -31.12 -13.44 -4.55
N ARG A 97 -31.73 -12.98 -5.66
CA ARG A 97 -32.81 -13.71 -6.34
C ARG A 97 -32.36 -15.06 -6.88
N ILE A 98 -31.17 -15.11 -7.49
CA ILE A 98 -30.60 -16.39 -7.95
C ILE A 98 -30.47 -17.37 -6.78
N TRP A 99 -29.95 -16.93 -5.64
CA TRP A 99 -29.91 -17.75 -4.43
C TRP A 99 -31.30 -18.13 -3.91
N ALA A 100 -32.25 -17.19 -3.93
CA ALA A 100 -33.63 -17.41 -3.48
C ALA A 100 -34.36 -18.49 -4.32
N LEU A 101 -34.02 -18.65 -5.61
CA LEU A 101 -34.54 -19.73 -6.45
C LEU A 101 -34.22 -21.11 -5.87
N GLY A 102 -33.07 -21.27 -5.21
CA GLY A 102 -32.69 -22.50 -4.52
C GLY A 102 -33.51 -22.78 -3.25
N GLN A 103 -34.22 -21.78 -2.71
CA GLN A 103 -34.98 -21.88 -1.46
C GLN A 103 -36.47 -22.15 -1.74
N SER A 104 -36.90 -23.41 -1.71
CA SER A 104 -38.29 -23.81 -2.01
C SER A 104 -39.34 -23.16 -1.11
N VAL A 105 -38.97 -22.86 0.14
CA VAL A 105 -39.81 -22.15 1.11
C VAL A 105 -40.07 -20.71 0.68
N LEU A 106 -39.08 -20.04 0.10
CA LEU A 106 -39.16 -18.66 -0.34
C LEU A 106 -39.78 -18.55 -1.74
N VAL A 107 -39.34 -19.39 -2.67
CA VAL A 107 -39.82 -19.48 -4.05
C VAL A 107 -40.38 -20.89 -4.32
N PRO A 108 -41.71 -21.07 -4.13
CA PRO A 108 -42.41 -22.30 -4.51
C PRO A 108 -42.26 -22.61 -6.01
N ALA A 109 -42.44 -23.89 -6.38
CA ALA A 109 -42.23 -24.34 -7.77
C ALA A 109 -43.08 -23.56 -8.78
N GLU A 110 -44.31 -23.21 -8.41
CA GLU A 110 -45.27 -22.46 -9.24
C GLU A 110 -44.81 -21.02 -9.49
N GLN A 111 -43.93 -20.47 -8.64
CA GLN A 111 -43.38 -19.12 -8.77
C GLN A 111 -41.99 -19.10 -9.41
N PHE A 112 -41.35 -20.26 -9.57
CA PHE A 112 -39.97 -20.35 -10.05
C PHE A 112 -39.81 -19.70 -11.43
N SER A 113 -40.70 -20.02 -12.38
CA SER A 113 -40.67 -19.44 -13.72
C SER A 113 -40.80 -17.92 -13.72
N LYS A 114 -41.59 -17.35 -12.79
CA LYS A 114 -41.72 -15.90 -12.64
C LYS A 114 -40.41 -15.28 -12.13
N VAL A 115 -39.87 -15.80 -11.04
CA VAL A 115 -38.68 -15.22 -10.39
C VAL A 115 -37.43 -15.33 -11.27
N ILE A 116 -37.23 -16.46 -11.96
CA ILE A 116 -36.08 -16.61 -12.87
C ILE A 116 -36.18 -15.71 -14.11
N ASN A 117 -37.38 -15.21 -14.43
CA ASN A 117 -37.59 -14.22 -15.50
C ASN A 117 -37.35 -12.79 -15.05
N GLU A 118 -37.33 -12.51 -13.75
CA GLU A 118 -36.90 -11.23 -13.19
C GLU A 118 -35.37 -11.08 -13.17
N VAL A 119 -34.62 -12.17 -13.38
CA VAL A 119 -33.15 -12.14 -13.51
C VAL A 119 -32.77 -11.64 -14.91
N PRO A 120 -32.06 -10.51 -15.04
CA PRO A 120 -31.64 -9.98 -16.33
C PRO A 120 -30.71 -10.93 -17.11
N PRO A 121 -30.68 -10.91 -18.45
CA PRO A 121 -29.81 -11.79 -19.25
C PRO A 121 -28.33 -11.72 -18.86
N GLU A 122 -27.83 -10.52 -18.52
CA GLU A 122 -26.45 -10.28 -18.10
C GLU A 122 -26.15 -11.00 -16.78
N MET A 123 -27.12 -11.04 -15.88
CA MET A 123 -27.07 -11.76 -14.60
C MET A 123 -27.46 -13.23 -14.72
N PHE A 124 -28.07 -13.66 -15.82
CA PHE A 124 -28.23 -15.07 -16.10
C PHE A 124 -26.92 -15.66 -16.60
N TRP A 125 -26.15 -14.92 -17.39
CA TRP A 125 -24.92 -15.40 -18.05
C TRP A 125 -23.60 -14.96 -17.40
N GLY A 126 -23.62 -14.12 -16.37
CA GLY A 126 -22.40 -13.62 -15.76
C GLY A 126 -21.59 -14.68 -15.03
N MET A 127 -20.26 -14.58 -15.14
CA MET A 127 -19.33 -15.60 -14.62
C MET A 127 -19.38 -15.69 -13.10
N SER A 128 -19.46 -14.56 -12.39
CA SER A 128 -19.35 -14.48 -10.93
C SER A 128 -20.50 -15.13 -10.14
N HIS A 129 -21.63 -15.43 -10.78
CA HIS A 129 -22.82 -16.02 -10.16
C HIS A 129 -23.36 -17.23 -10.92
N THR A 130 -22.63 -17.70 -11.95
CA THR A 130 -22.99 -18.91 -12.69
C THR A 130 -23.08 -20.13 -11.76
N ARG A 131 -22.19 -20.21 -10.75
CA ARG A 131 -22.23 -21.28 -9.75
C ARG A 131 -23.55 -21.32 -8.99
N ASP A 132 -23.96 -20.20 -8.38
CA ASP A 132 -25.22 -20.14 -7.61
C ASP A 132 -26.44 -20.42 -8.48
N LEU A 133 -26.44 -19.92 -9.72
CA LEU A 133 -27.52 -20.17 -10.68
C LEU A 133 -27.64 -21.65 -11.00
N LEU A 134 -26.53 -22.28 -11.39
CA LEU A 134 -26.51 -23.69 -11.78
C LEU A 134 -26.90 -24.60 -10.61
N LEU A 135 -26.40 -24.32 -9.40
CA LEU A 135 -26.75 -25.08 -8.20
C LEU A 135 -28.24 -24.88 -7.81
N SER A 136 -28.77 -23.66 -7.94
CA SER A 136 -30.18 -23.38 -7.63
C SER A 136 -31.12 -24.07 -8.62
N ILE A 137 -30.77 -24.09 -9.90
CA ILE A 137 -31.53 -24.78 -10.95
C ILE A 137 -31.46 -26.30 -10.73
N SER A 138 -30.27 -26.88 -10.59
CA SER A 138 -30.12 -28.33 -10.47
C SER A 138 -30.73 -28.87 -9.18
N GLY A 139 -30.58 -28.14 -8.06
CA GLY A 139 -31.15 -28.52 -6.77
C GLY A 139 -32.68 -28.50 -6.73
N ARG A 140 -33.32 -27.77 -7.63
CA ARG A 140 -34.78 -27.67 -7.73
C ARG A 140 -35.37 -28.42 -8.92
N TRP A 141 -34.54 -29.01 -9.79
CA TRP A 141 -34.97 -29.49 -11.11
C TRP A 141 -36.16 -30.44 -11.06
N GLU A 142 -36.13 -31.40 -10.14
CA GLU A 142 -37.19 -32.41 -10.01
C GLU A 142 -38.51 -31.85 -9.47
N ASP A 143 -38.48 -30.72 -8.75
CA ASP A 143 -39.69 -30.05 -8.25
C ASP A 143 -40.40 -29.23 -9.33
N LEU A 144 -39.71 -28.89 -10.44
CA LEU A 144 -40.24 -28.01 -11.47
C LEU A 144 -41.13 -28.77 -12.45
N ASP A 145 -42.19 -28.14 -12.93
CA ASP A 145 -43.00 -28.68 -14.01
C ASP A 145 -42.26 -28.67 -15.37
N VAL A 146 -42.79 -29.44 -16.32
CA VAL A 146 -42.19 -29.59 -17.66
C VAL A 146 -42.13 -28.25 -18.39
N GLU A 147 -43.13 -27.37 -18.22
CA GLU A 147 -43.15 -26.05 -18.85
C GLU A 147 -42.00 -25.16 -18.35
N THR A 148 -41.74 -25.16 -17.05
CA THR A 148 -40.65 -24.40 -16.43
C THR A 148 -39.29 -24.95 -16.84
N ARG A 149 -39.12 -26.29 -16.85
CA ARG A 149 -37.88 -26.93 -17.34
C ARG A 149 -37.58 -26.55 -18.79
N ASN A 150 -38.59 -26.62 -19.66
CA ASN A 150 -38.47 -26.23 -21.07
C ASN A 150 -38.08 -24.76 -21.24
N ARG A 151 -38.63 -23.85 -20.40
CA ARG A 151 -38.25 -22.44 -20.41
C ARG A 151 -36.80 -22.21 -19.98
N ILE A 152 -36.32 -22.93 -18.97
CA ILE A 152 -34.92 -22.85 -18.54
C ILE A 152 -34.00 -23.35 -19.64
N GLU A 153 -34.33 -24.50 -20.23
CA GLU A 153 -33.62 -25.07 -21.38
C GLU A 153 -33.55 -24.07 -22.54
N GLN A 154 -34.66 -23.41 -22.88
CA GLN A 154 -34.68 -22.38 -23.92
C GLN A 154 -33.81 -21.18 -23.55
N LYS A 155 -33.87 -20.66 -22.32
CA LYS A 155 -33.00 -19.55 -21.87
C LYS A 155 -31.52 -19.91 -21.93
N ILE A 156 -31.15 -21.17 -21.69
CA ILE A 156 -29.77 -21.65 -21.86
C ILE A 156 -29.41 -21.75 -23.34
N LEU A 157 -30.33 -22.22 -24.20
CA LEU A 157 -30.12 -22.30 -25.65
C LEU A 157 -30.01 -20.93 -26.31
N ASP A 158 -30.70 -19.90 -25.81
CA ASP A 158 -30.63 -18.53 -26.32
C ASP A 158 -29.19 -17.98 -26.23
N GLY A 159 -28.44 -18.39 -25.20
CA GLY A 159 -27.02 -18.05 -25.02
C GLY A 159 -26.80 -16.65 -24.46
N PRO A 160 -25.56 -16.31 -24.09
CA PRO A 160 -25.20 -14.94 -23.70
C PRO A 160 -25.32 -13.99 -24.89
N GLY A 161 -25.62 -12.71 -24.62
CA GLY A 161 -25.58 -11.65 -25.63
C GLY A 161 -24.17 -11.38 -26.16
N ARG A 162 -24.10 -10.76 -27.34
CA ARG A 162 -22.86 -10.31 -27.98
C ARG A 162 -22.31 -9.06 -27.28
N TRP A 163 -20.99 -8.99 -27.07
CA TRP A 163 -20.37 -7.77 -26.52
C TRP A 163 -20.19 -6.69 -27.60
N GLU A 164 -20.12 -5.42 -27.18
CA GLU A 164 -20.08 -4.26 -28.10
C GLU A 164 -18.96 -4.31 -29.14
N ASN A 165 -17.81 -4.92 -28.81
CA ASN A 165 -16.62 -4.98 -29.67
C ASN A 165 -16.19 -6.41 -30.03
N GLU A 166 -17.07 -7.40 -29.89
CA GLU A 166 -16.75 -8.81 -30.18
C GLU A 166 -17.02 -9.14 -31.65
N GLU A 167 -16.09 -9.83 -32.31
CA GLU A 167 -16.28 -10.28 -33.69
C GLU A 167 -17.36 -11.37 -33.78
N GLU A 168 -18.07 -11.46 -34.91
CA GLU A 168 -19.19 -12.40 -35.06
C GLU A 168 -18.76 -13.86 -34.92
N ALA A 169 -17.55 -14.22 -35.38
CA ALA A 169 -17.01 -15.57 -35.24
C ALA A 169 -16.67 -15.88 -33.77
N GLU A 170 -15.99 -14.96 -33.08
CA GLU A 170 -15.65 -15.08 -31.65
C GLU A 170 -16.91 -15.17 -30.78
N TYR A 171 -17.94 -14.37 -31.10
CA TYR A 171 -19.23 -14.42 -30.43
C TYR A 171 -19.90 -15.79 -30.56
N LYS A 172 -19.98 -16.34 -31.78
CA LYS A 172 -20.59 -17.65 -32.02
C LYS A 172 -19.85 -18.75 -31.27
N GLU A 173 -18.52 -18.72 -31.29
CA GLU A 173 -17.70 -19.66 -30.55
C GLU A 173 -17.94 -19.54 -29.03
N ARG A 174 -17.80 -18.35 -28.45
CA ARG A 174 -18.01 -18.11 -27.01
C ARG A 174 -19.42 -18.52 -26.56
N ARG A 175 -20.44 -18.16 -27.34
CA ARG A 175 -21.83 -18.52 -27.09
C ARG A 175 -21.99 -20.03 -27.07
N ALA A 176 -21.47 -20.74 -28.08
CA ALA A 176 -21.52 -22.19 -28.15
C ALA A 176 -20.81 -22.85 -26.96
N TRP A 177 -19.61 -22.38 -26.59
CA TRP A 177 -18.88 -22.84 -25.40
C TRP A 177 -19.71 -22.70 -24.11
N ALA A 178 -20.35 -21.54 -23.92
CA ALA A 178 -21.15 -21.25 -22.73
C ALA A 178 -22.42 -22.13 -22.65
N VAL A 179 -23.15 -22.27 -23.76
CA VAL A 179 -24.37 -23.09 -23.85
C VAL A 179 -24.04 -24.56 -23.61
N LEU A 180 -23.03 -25.09 -24.32
CA LEU A 180 -22.58 -26.48 -24.17
C LEU A 180 -22.13 -26.77 -22.74
N GLY A 181 -21.35 -25.86 -22.14
CA GLY A 181 -20.88 -25.99 -20.76
C GLY A 181 -22.02 -26.15 -19.76
N ARG A 182 -23.05 -25.30 -19.84
CA ARG A 182 -24.19 -25.35 -18.91
C ARG A 182 -25.09 -26.56 -19.13
N LEU A 183 -25.47 -26.88 -20.38
CA LEU A 183 -26.35 -28.01 -20.67
C LEU A 183 -25.73 -29.34 -20.23
N HIS A 184 -24.46 -29.57 -20.57
CA HIS A 184 -23.75 -30.80 -20.18
C HIS A 184 -23.51 -30.86 -18.67
N TRP A 185 -23.26 -29.72 -18.01
CA TRP A 185 -23.14 -29.70 -16.55
C TRP A 185 -24.46 -30.05 -15.87
N ILE A 186 -25.59 -29.46 -16.31
CA ILE A 186 -26.93 -29.77 -15.77
C ILE A 186 -27.27 -31.24 -15.97
N LYS A 187 -27.00 -31.79 -17.17
CA LYS A 187 -27.19 -33.21 -17.45
C LYS A 187 -26.34 -34.10 -16.52
N ALA A 188 -25.09 -33.71 -16.27
CA ALA A 188 -24.18 -34.43 -15.38
C ALA A 188 -24.61 -34.38 -13.91
N GLN A 189 -25.40 -33.39 -13.49
CA GLN A 189 -26.04 -33.35 -12.16
C GLN A 189 -27.29 -34.25 -12.05
N GLY A 190 -27.65 -35.00 -13.10
CA GLY A 190 -28.79 -35.92 -13.10
C GLY A 190 -30.11 -35.30 -13.54
N CYS A 191 -30.12 -34.03 -13.97
CA CYS A 191 -31.33 -33.36 -14.44
C CYS A 191 -31.82 -33.95 -15.79
N SER A 192 -33.09 -34.34 -15.85
CA SER A 192 -33.71 -34.82 -17.09
C SER A 192 -34.03 -33.65 -18.03
N LEU A 193 -33.26 -33.51 -19.11
CA LEU A 193 -33.51 -32.52 -20.16
C LEU A 193 -34.58 -33.01 -21.14
N ALA A 194 -35.47 -32.12 -21.56
CA ALA A 194 -36.47 -32.38 -22.60
C ALA A 194 -35.90 -32.20 -24.02
N LEU A 195 -34.92 -31.32 -24.19
CA LEU A 195 -34.19 -31.13 -25.45
C LEU A 195 -33.34 -32.36 -25.82
N ASP A 196 -33.13 -32.55 -27.11
CA ASP A 196 -32.14 -33.50 -27.62
C ASP A 196 -30.73 -32.90 -27.47
N LEU A 197 -30.05 -33.31 -26.39
CA LEU A 197 -28.73 -32.78 -26.05
C LEU A 197 -27.68 -33.17 -27.09
N GLU A 198 -27.81 -34.33 -27.72
CA GLU A 198 -26.85 -34.78 -28.73
C GLU A 198 -27.00 -33.96 -30.00
N GLN A 199 -28.23 -33.72 -30.44
CA GLN A 199 -28.51 -32.84 -31.58
C GLN A 199 -28.01 -31.41 -31.31
N ALA A 200 -28.33 -30.84 -30.15
CA ALA A 200 -27.86 -29.51 -29.77
C ALA A 200 -26.31 -29.44 -29.71
N THR A 201 -25.67 -30.51 -29.25
CA THR A 201 -24.20 -30.59 -29.19
C THR A 201 -23.56 -30.63 -30.56
N GLN A 202 -24.13 -31.41 -31.49
CA GLN A 202 -23.63 -31.50 -32.87
C GLN A 202 -23.73 -30.16 -33.60
N GLU A 203 -24.83 -29.42 -33.40
CA GLU A 203 -25.01 -28.11 -34.01
C GLU A 203 -24.04 -27.07 -33.44
N LEU A 204 -23.96 -26.93 -32.11
CA LEU A 204 -23.12 -25.92 -31.46
C LEU A 204 -21.62 -26.19 -31.64
N ARG A 205 -21.20 -27.46 -31.83
CA ARG A 205 -19.80 -27.79 -32.14
C ARG A 205 -19.32 -27.30 -33.50
N LYS A 206 -20.22 -26.94 -34.42
CA LYS A 206 -19.84 -26.29 -35.68
C LYS A 206 -19.20 -24.92 -35.41
N ASP A 207 -19.68 -24.22 -34.38
CA ASP A 207 -19.16 -22.93 -33.94
C ASP A 207 -18.06 -23.05 -32.86
N ALA A 208 -18.02 -24.16 -32.11
CA ALA A 208 -17.01 -24.42 -31.07
C ALA A 208 -16.32 -25.80 -31.26
N PRO A 209 -15.49 -25.99 -32.29
CA PRO A 209 -14.89 -27.29 -32.62
C PRO A 209 -13.91 -27.80 -31.55
N GLY A 210 -13.33 -26.90 -30.75
CA GLY A 210 -12.43 -27.23 -29.65
C GLY A 210 -13.12 -27.75 -28.39
N TRP A 211 -14.46 -27.64 -28.29
CA TRP A 211 -15.20 -28.00 -27.08
C TRP A 211 -15.33 -29.52 -26.90
N LYS A 212 -15.11 -29.97 -25.66
CA LYS A 212 -15.17 -31.38 -25.24
C LYS A 212 -15.99 -31.52 -23.94
N PRO A 213 -16.66 -32.67 -23.70
CA PRO A 213 -17.53 -32.86 -22.54
C PRO A 213 -16.83 -32.67 -21.18
N GLU A 214 -15.52 -32.90 -21.11
CA GLU A 214 -14.75 -32.73 -19.87
C GLU A 214 -14.73 -31.27 -19.40
N HIS A 215 -14.86 -30.29 -20.30
CA HIS A 215 -14.92 -28.87 -19.96
C HIS A 215 -16.22 -28.49 -19.24
N ALA A 216 -17.28 -29.29 -19.35
CA ALA A 216 -18.51 -29.06 -18.62
C ALA A 216 -18.30 -29.15 -17.10
N LYS A 217 -17.33 -29.94 -16.63
CA LYS A 217 -17.04 -30.11 -15.18
C LYS A 217 -16.73 -28.78 -14.49
N SER A 218 -16.14 -27.82 -15.20
CA SER A 218 -15.82 -26.50 -14.67
C SER A 218 -16.94 -25.46 -14.81
N ALA A 219 -18.10 -25.81 -15.36
CA ALA A 219 -19.18 -24.84 -15.62
C ALA A 219 -19.69 -24.15 -14.34
N ALA A 220 -19.71 -24.87 -13.20
CA ALA A 220 -20.06 -24.31 -11.89
C ALA A 220 -18.83 -24.03 -10.99
N ARG A 221 -17.62 -23.95 -11.55
CA ARG A 221 -16.39 -23.61 -10.80
C ARG A 221 -16.55 -22.22 -10.16
N SER A 222 -15.99 -22.04 -8.96
CA SER A 222 -15.91 -20.71 -8.35
C SER A 222 -14.85 -19.85 -9.06
N PHE A 223 -15.22 -18.63 -9.41
CA PHE A 223 -14.30 -17.60 -9.92
C PHE A 223 -13.86 -16.63 -8.82
N GLU A 224 -14.03 -16.99 -7.54
CA GLU A 224 -13.48 -16.23 -6.42
C GLU A 224 -11.98 -15.99 -6.61
N GLY A 225 -11.55 -14.75 -6.40
CA GLY A 225 -10.15 -14.38 -6.33
C GLY A 225 -9.49 -15.16 -5.20
N ARG A 226 -8.68 -16.15 -5.57
CA ARG A 226 -7.91 -16.93 -4.62
C ARG A 226 -6.60 -16.19 -4.33
N SER A 227 -6.44 -15.71 -3.11
CA SER A 227 -5.15 -15.21 -2.63
C SER A 227 -4.41 -16.36 -1.94
N GLY A 228 -3.29 -16.77 -2.50
CA GLY A 228 -2.40 -17.77 -1.93
C GLY A 228 -0.96 -17.37 -2.23
N TRP A 229 -0.05 -17.67 -1.30
CA TRP A 229 1.38 -17.55 -1.59
C TRP A 229 1.72 -18.63 -2.62
N VAL A 230 2.23 -18.23 -3.79
CA VAL A 230 2.70 -19.20 -4.78
C VAL A 230 3.98 -19.83 -4.22
N GLY A 231 3.87 -21.08 -3.77
CA GLY A 231 5.02 -21.87 -3.36
C GLY A 231 5.97 -22.08 -4.53
N THR A 232 7.28 -21.90 -4.32
CA THR A 232 8.25 -22.24 -5.36
C THR A 232 8.72 -23.69 -5.17
N ASP A 233 8.40 -24.58 -6.11
CA ASP A 233 8.99 -25.92 -6.14
C ASP A 233 10.39 -25.84 -6.76
N THR A 234 11.40 -25.96 -5.91
CA THR A 234 12.81 -25.87 -6.29
C THR A 234 13.45 -27.22 -6.60
N LYS A 235 12.67 -28.30 -6.78
CA LYS A 235 13.22 -29.61 -7.16
C LYS A 235 14.00 -29.51 -8.47
N TYR A 236 15.28 -29.89 -8.39
CA TYR A 236 16.24 -29.77 -9.50
C TYR A 236 16.81 -31.14 -9.95
N SER A 237 16.23 -32.25 -9.48
CA SER A 237 16.69 -33.61 -9.81
C SER A 237 16.76 -33.87 -11.31
N ASP A 238 15.82 -33.31 -12.06
CA ASP A 238 15.66 -33.56 -13.49
C ASP A 238 16.71 -32.83 -14.35
N ILE A 239 17.38 -31.82 -13.79
CA ILE A 239 18.46 -31.08 -14.45
C ILE A 239 19.86 -31.49 -13.97
N LEU A 240 19.98 -32.40 -13.00
CA LEU A 240 21.28 -32.88 -12.51
C LEU A 240 22.04 -33.71 -13.55
N LYS A 241 21.32 -34.45 -14.40
CA LYS A 241 21.89 -35.33 -15.43
C LYS A 241 22.23 -34.59 -16.72
N GLU A 242 21.76 -33.35 -16.88
CA GLU A 242 21.99 -32.55 -18.08
C GLU A 242 23.47 -32.17 -18.26
N SER A 243 23.85 -31.88 -19.50
CA SER A 243 25.15 -31.25 -19.76
C SER A 243 25.10 -29.76 -19.41
N LEU A 244 26.26 -29.11 -19.23
CA LEU A 244 26.29 -27.65 -19.07
C LEU A 244 25.65 -26.90 -20.25
N ALA A 245 25.65 -27.51 -21.45
CA ALA A 245 25.09 -26.92 -22.65
C ALA A 245 23.56 -26.92 -22.68
N THR A 246 22.92 -27.90 -22.04
CA THR A 246 21.46 -28.14 -22.08
C THR A 246 20.77 -27.78 -20.76
N THR A 247 21.54 -27.50 -19.70
CA THR A 247 21.00 -27.26 -18.34
C THR A 247 20.04 -26.07 -18.28
N LEU A 248 20.35 -24.95 -18.95
CA LEU A 248 19.49 -23.76 -18.91
C LEU A 248 18.21 -23.95 -19.71
N ASP A 249 18.30 -24.56 -20.90
CA ASP A 249 17.13 -24.83 -21.75
C ASP A 249 16.19 -25.79 -21.03
N ARG A 250 16.72 -26.89 -20.49
CA ARG A 250 15.92 -27.87 -19.75
C ARG A 250 15.29 -27.28 -18.49
N ALA A 251 16.02 -26.42 -17.76
CA ALA A 251 15.46 -25.76 -16.59
C ALA A 251 14.31 -24.83 -16.98
N LYS A 252 14.45 -24.08 -18.08
CA LYS A 252 13.39 -23.20 -18.60
C LYS A 252 12.15 -23.96 -19.06
N GLU A 253 12.33 -25.12 -19.70
CA GLU A 253 11.22 -26.02 -20.09
C GLU A 253 10.43 -26.56 -18.90
N LEU A 254 11.12 -26.81 -17.78
CA LEU A 254 10.53 -27.36 -16.56
C LEU A 254 9.95 -26.28 -15.64
N SER A 255 10.27 -25.01 -15.91
CA SER A 255 9.78 -23.85 -15.17
C SER A 255 8.37 -23.45 -15.59
N GLY A 256 7.60 -22.91 -14.65
CA GLY A 256 6.31 -22.28 -14.93
C GLY A 256 5.21 -22.69 -13.96
N HIS A 257 4.13 -21.94 -14.05
CA HIS A 257 2.95 -22.09 -13.21
C HIS A 257 2.10 -23.27 -13.69
N GLN A 258 1.74 -24.17 -12.79
CA GLN A 258 0.77 -25.21 -13.09
C GLN A 258 -0.64 -24.62 -12.96
N ASN A 259 -1.41 -24.63 -14.06
CA ASN A 259 -2.76 -24.09 -14.10
C ASN A 259 -3.63 -24.69 -12.99
N GLY A 260 -3.99 -23.87 -12.00
CA GLY A 260 -4.88 -24.25 -10.89
C GLY A 260 -4.19 -24.57 -9.57
N GLU A 261 -2.86 -24.60 -9.50
CA GLU A 261 -2.10 -24.82 -8.27
C GLU A 261 -1.32 -23.56 -7.86
N PHE A 262 -1.24 -23.27 -6.56
CA PHE A 262 -0.38 -22.21 -6.02
C PHE A 262 1.09 -22.63 -5.96
N VAL A 263 1.62 -23.23 -7.04
CA VAL A 263 3.01 -23.68 -7.12
C VAL A 263 3.63 -23.24 -8.44
N ASP A 264 4.76 -22.55 -8.36
CA ASP A 264 5.62 -22.22 -9.51
C ASP A 264 6.88 -23.09 -9.46
N ARG A 265 7.18 -23.80 -10.54
CA ARG A 265 8.38 -24.64 -10.61
C ARG A 265 9.59 -23.81 -10.99
N ASP A 266 10.64 -23.90 -10.18
CA ASP A 266 11.91 -23.21 -10.41
C ASP A 266 13.12 -24.11 -10.12
N PRO A 267 13.36 -25.12 -10.98
CA PRO A 267 14.48 -26.03 -10.83
C PRO A 267 15.83 -25.32 -10.90
N PHE A 268 15.96 -24.22 -11.66
CA PHE A 268 17.23 -23.51 -11.74
C PHE A 268 17.55 -22.75 -10.45
N ALA A 269 16.55 -22.16 -9.78
CA ALA A 269 16.75 -21.57 -8.45
C ALA A 269 17.24 -22.63 -7.44
N GLY A 270 16.65 -23.84 -7.45
CA GLY A 270 17.10 -24.95 -6.61
C GLY A 270 18.53 -25.40 -6.92
N LEU A 271 18.88 -25.55 -8.20
CA LEU A 271 20.25 -25.89 -8.61
C LEU A 271 21.24 -24.79 -8.21
N SER A 272 20.86 -23.53 -8.38
CA SER A 272 21.68 -22.38 -7.97
C SER A 272 21.96 -22.43 -6.47
N GLN A 273 20.94 -22.66 -5.64
CA GLN A 273 21.09 -22.71 -4.19
C GLN A 273 21.96 -23.89 -3.73
N GLU A 274 21.66 -25.11 -4.18
CA GLU A 274 22.27 -26.35 -3.66
C GLU A 274 23.57 -26.77 -4.38
N ARG A 275 23.77 -26.30 -5.62
CA ARG A 275 24.93 -26.61 -6.48
C ARG A 275 25.43 -25.36 -7.23
N PRO A 276 25.78 -24.28 -6.51
CA PRO A 276 26.06 -22.97 -7.10
C PRO A 276 27.20 -22.98 -8.12
N VAL A 277 28.26 -23.76 -7.88
CA VAL A 277 29.39 -23.89 -8.82
C VAL A 277 28.95 -24.46 -10.17
N ARG A 278 28.00 -25.41 -10.16
CA ARG A 278 27.48 -26.03 -11.38
C ARG A 278 26.52 -25.09 -12.12
N ALA A 279 25.62 -24.43 -11.40
CA ALA A 279 24.74 -23.41 -11.97
C ALA A 279 25.57 -22.29 -12.63
N PHE A 280 26.60 -21.80 -11.94
CA PHE A 280 27.51 -20.79 -12.49
C PHE A 280 28.30 -21.29 -13.71
N ALA A 281 28.72 -22.56 -13.72
CA ALA A 281 29.37 -23.14 -14.89
C ALA A 281 28.45 -23.19 -16.12
N ALA A 282 27.15 -23.46 -15.94
CA ALA A 282 26.17 -23.41 -17.04
C ALA A 282 25.98 -21.98 -17.57
N LEU A 283 25.89 -20.99 -16.68
CA LEU A 283 25.84 -19.56 -17.06
C LEU A 283 27.09 -19.11 -17.82
N ARG A 284 28.28 -19.49 -17.35
CA ARG A 284 29.55 -19.19 -18.04
C ARG A 284 29.64 -19.87 -19.41
N PHE A 285 29.11 -21.08 -19.53
CA PHE A 285 29.07 -21.78 -20.82
C PHE A 285 28.16 -21.05 -21.82
N ALA A 286 26.97 -20.61 -21.38
CA ALA A 286 26.08 -19.78 -22.19
C ALA A 286 26.74 -18.44 -22.58
N ALA A 287 27.38 -17.76 -21.63
CA ALA A 287 28.08 -16.50 -21.87
C ALA A 287 29.22 -16.65 -22.89
N LYS A 288 29.96 -17.77 -22.87
CA LYS A 288 31.01 -18.06 -23.88
C LYS A 288 30.44 -18.16 -25.30
N LYS A 289 29.17 -18.52 -25.45
CA LYS A 289 28.45 -18.54 -26.74
C LYS A 289 27.73 -17.22 -27.04
N GLY A 290 27.95 -16.17 -26.25
CA GLY A 290 27.29 -14.87 -26.39
C GLY A 290 25.89 -14.78 -25.75
N GLY A 291 25.44 -15.82 -25.04
CA GLY A 291 24.13 -15.84 -24.40
C GLY A 291 24.15 -15.31 -22.96
N PHE A 292 23.35 -14.28 -22.67
CA PHE A 292 23.16 -13.71 -21.34
C PHE A 292 21.67 -13.76 -20.93
N PRO A 293 21.10 -14.95 -20.66
CA PRO A 293 19.70 -15.09 -20.30
C PRO A 293 19.41 -14.42 -18.95
N GLU A 294 18.74 -13.27 -18.98
CA GLU A 294 18.44 -12.45 -17.80
C GLU A 294 17.79 -13.24 -16.67
N TRP A 295 16.77 -14.03 -16.99
CA TRP A 295 16.05 -14.86 -16.03
C TRP A 295 17.00 -15.77 -15.23
N ALA A 296 17.96 -16.41 -15.90
CA ALA A 296 18.87 -17.36 -15.24
C ALA A 296 19.93 -16.63 -14.41
N TRP A 297 20.48 -15.53 -14.94
CA TRP A 297 21.41 -14.68 -14.19
C TRP A 297 20.75 -14.08 -12.95
N ARG A 298 19.49 -13.65 -13.05
CA ARG A 298 18.69 -13.19 -11.90
C ARG A 298 18.49 -14.28 -10.86
N LYS A 299 18.07 -15.48 -11.27
CA LYS A 299 17.89 -16.62 -10.36
C LYS A 299 19.20 -17.11 -9.73
N PHE A 300 20.35 -16.77 -10.30
CA PHE A 300 21.65 -17.07 -9.72
C PHE A 300 22.17 -15.97 -8.78
N LEU A 301 22.27 -14.73 -9.28
CA LEU A 301 22.94 -13.62 -8.60
C LEU A 301 22.07 -12.97 -7.51
N ALA A 302 20.75 -12.90 -7.69
CA ALA A 302 19.85 -12.19 -6.78
C ALA A 302 19.39 -13.02 -5.56
N GLN A 303 19.85 -14.27 -5.44
CA GLN A 303 19.49 -15.12 -4.29
C GLN A 303 20.18 -14.64 -3.01
N ASP A 304 19.43 -14.57 -1.91
CA ASP A 304 19.98 -14.14 -0.63
C ASP A 304 21.09 -15.04 -0.09
N CYS A 305 21.10 -16.33 -0.44
CA CYS A 305 22.18 -17.24 -0.05
C CYS A 305 23.55 -16.85 -0.65
N ARG A 306 23.60 -15.98 -1.67
CA ARG A 306 24.86 -15.50 -2.28
C ARG A 306 25.70 -14.67 -1.31
N LYS A 307 25.09 -14.06 -0.29
CA LYS A 307 25.83 -13.31 0.75
C LYS A 307 26.71 -14.21 1.62
N ASP A 308 26.34 -15.48 1.72
CA ASP A 308 27.00 -16.50 2.55
C ASP A 308 27.94 -17.40 1.72
N ASP A 309 28.16 -17.07 0.44
CA ASP A 309 29.09 -17.80 -0.40
C ASP A 309 30.52 -17.74 0.15
N ARG A 310 31.27 -18.82 -0.07
CA ARG A 310 32.69 -18.86 0.29
C ARG A 310 33.44 -17.75 -0.45
N VAL A 311 34.32 -17.04 0.25
CA VAL A 311 35.15 -15.95 -0.29
C VAL A 311 35.72 -16.24 -1.68
N LYS A 312 36.34 -17.42 -1.87
CA LYS A 312 36.94 -17.83 -3.16
C LYS A 312 35.91 -17.87 -4.30
N PHE A 313 34.67 -18.26 -4.00
CA PHE A 313 33.59 -18.33 -4.99
C PHE A 313 33.04 -16.94 -5.31
N THR A 314 32.86 -16.08 -4.31
CA THR A 314 32.49 -14.66 -4.51
C THR A 314 33.50 -13.95 -5.41
N VAL A 315 34.80 -14.08 -5.10
CA VAL A 315 35.89 -13.53 -5.92
C VAL A 315 35.85 -14.12 -7.33
N PHE A 316 35.61 -15.44 -7.46
CA PHE A 316 35.54 -16.07 -8.77
C PHE A 316 34.38 -15.54 -9.63
N ILE A 317 33.19 -15.32 -9.04
CA ILE A 317 32.06 -14.69 -9.72
C ILE A 317 32.46 -13.30 -10.22
N GLY A 318 33.01 -12.47 -9.33
CA GLY A 318 33.45 -11.11 -9.65
C GLY A 318 34.49 -11.06 -10.78
N VAL A 319 35.51 -11.92 -10.73
CA VAL A 319 36.55 -12.05 -11.78
C VAL A 319 35.96 -12.46 -13.13
N GLN A 320 34.92 -13.30 -13.15
CA GLN A 320 34.29 -13.69 -14.42
C GLN A 320 33.41 -12.58 -14.97
N LEU A 321 32.59 -11.94 -14.14
CA LEU A 321 31.76 -10.82 -14.54
C LEU A 321 32.61 -9.66 -15.06
N SER A 322 33.75 -9.37 -14.42
CA SER A 322 34.68 -8.31 -14.85
C SER A 322 35.40 -8.62 -16.16
N ARG A 323 35.36 -9.86 -16.67
CA ARG A 323 35.90 -10.21 -18.00
C ARG A 323 34.90 -9.97 -19.13
N TYR A 324 33.61 -9.87 -18.83
CA TYR A 324 32.61 -9.63 -19.86
C TYR A 324 32.68 -8.16 -20.35
N PRO A 325 32.40 -7.91 -21.65
CA PRO A 325 32.23 -6.55 -22.16
C PRO A 325 31.03 -5.87 -21.50
N SER A 326 31.07 -4.54 -21.32
CA SER A 326 29.96 -3.76 -20.73
C SER A 326 28.65 -3.97 -21.49
N GLN A 327 28.69 -4.04 -22.83
CA GLN A 327 27.52 -4.33 -23.67
C GLN A 327 26.81 -5.65 -23.28
N SER A 328 27.58 -6.66 -22.87
CA SER A 328 27.02 -7.96 -22.47
C SER A 328 26.35 -7.92 -21.10
N LEU A 329 26.71 -6.97 -20.25
CA LEU A 329 26.12 -6.81 -18.92
C LEU A 329 24.81 -6.01 -18.97
N VAL A 330 24.53 -5.24 -20.03
CA VAL A 330 23.29 -4.44 -20.17
C VAL A 330 22.04 -5.26 -19.86
N GLY A 331 21.91 -6.45 -20.46
CA GLY A 331 20.75 -7.32 -20.27
C GLY A 331 20.66 -7.97 -18.87
N ILE A 332 21.71 -7.89 -18.06
CA ILE A 332 21.79 -8.49 -16.72
C ILE A 332 22.26 -7.51 -15.65
N ILE A 333 22.14 -6.20 -15.92
CA ILE A 333 22.74 -5.17 -15.07
C ILE A 333 22.12 -5.13 -13.68
N TRP A 334 20.80 -5.34 -13.60
CA TRP A 334 20.08 -5.38 -12.33
C TRP A 334 20.59 -6.49 -11.41
N PRO A 335 20.61 -7.78 -11.80
CA PRO A 335 21.12 -8.83 -10.92
C PRO A 335 22.63 -8.72 -10.63
N VAL A 336 23.42 -8.13 -11.53
CA VAL A 336 24.84 -7.82 -11.26
C VAL A 336 24.99 -6.76 -10.17
N ALA A 337 24.24 -5.65 -10.25
CA ALA A 337 24.26 -4.58 -9.26
C ALA A 337 23.75 -5.07 -7.88
N ASP A 338 22.68 -5.87 -7.86
CA ASP A 338 22.16 -6.47 -6.63
C ASP A 338 23.18 -7.38 -5.94
N TRP A 339 23.86 -8.24 -6.72
CA TRP A 339 24.90 -9.11 -6.18
C TRP A 339 26.14 -8.32 -5.70
N LEU A 340 26.58 -7.30 -6.44
CA LEU A 340 27.68 -6.43 -6.04
C LEU A 340 27.38 -5.74 -4.70
N GLN A 341 26.18 -5.19 -4.55
CA GLN A 341 25.73 -4.55 -3.31
C GLN A 341 25.78 -5.51 -2.12
N LYS A 342 25.27 -6.74 -2.28
CA LYS A 342 25.26 -7.76 -1.23
C LYS A 342 26.66 -8.31 -0.89
N SER A 343 27.56 -8.34 -1.87
CA SER A 343 28.90 -8.95 -1.73
C SER A 343 30.03 -7.95 -1.51
N ALA A 344 29.75 -6.64 -1.57
CA ALA A 344 30.73 -5.56 -1.60
C ALA A 344 31.80 -5.68 -0.50
N LYS A 345 31.37 -5.83 0.76
CA LYS A 345 32.30 -5.91 1.90
C LYS A 345 33.35 -7.00 1.77
N VAL A 346 32.95 -8.20 1.33
CA VAL A 346 33.86 -9.34 1.16
C VAL A 346 34.67 -9.17 -0.12
N PHE A 347 34.01 -8.82 -1.22
CA PHE A 347 34.66 -8.79 -2.53
C PHE A 347 35.67 -7.64 -2.64
N ALA A 348 35.32 -6.43 -2.19
CA ALA A 348 36.21 -5.29 -2.18
C ALA A 348 37.39 -5.47 -1.21
N LYS A 349 37.22 -6.21 -0.10
CA LYS A 349 38.32 -6.55 0.80
C LYS A 349 39.37 -7.43 0.12
N GLU A 350 38.90 -8.47 -0.56
CA GLU A 350 39.77 -9.56 -1.03
C GLU A 350 40.36 -9.28 -2.42
N CYS A 351 39.63 -8.56 -3.27
CA CYS A 351 40.04 -8.22 -4.64
C CYS A 351 39.61 -6.78 -5.02
N PRO A 352 40.17 -5.75 -4.36
CA PRO A 352 39.77 -4.35 -4.55
C PRO A 352 39.79 -3.88 -6.00
N GLU A 353 40.89 -4.14 -6.72
CA GLU A 353 41.05 -3.70 -8.11
C GLU A 353 39.94 -4.26 -9.02
N ILE A 354 39.57 -5.52 -8.82
CA ILE A 354 38.54 -6.19 -9.62
C ILE A 354 37.14 -5.72 -9.22
N PHE A 355 36.93 -5.43 -7.93
CA PHE A 355 35.70 -4.84 -7.44
C PHE A 355 35.44 -3.48 -8.11
N PHE A 356 36.38 -2.53 -8.02
CA PHE A 356 36.22 -1.20 -8.63
C PHE A 356 36.13 -1.29 -10.16
N SER A 357 36.91 -2.16 -10.80
CA SER A 357 36.80 -2.40 -12.24
C SER A 357 35.41 -2.93 -12.64
N LEU A 358 34.81 -3.81 -11.85
CA LEU A 358 33.47 -4.33 -12.13
C LEU A 358 32.38 -3.28 -11.86
N VAL A 359 32.53 -2.44 -10.83
CA VAL A 359 31.62 -1.29 -10.60
C VAL A 359 31.68 -0.33 -11.80
N SER A 360 32.87 0.08 -12.24
CA SER A 360 33.04 0.94 -13.42
C SER A 360 32.41 0.33 -14.68
N LYS A 361 32.62 -0.97 -14.94
CA LYS A 361 31.95 -1.68 -16.06
C LYS A 361 30.43 -1.72 -15.95
N ALA A 362 29.90 -1.92 -14.74
CA ALA A 362 28.47 -1.91 -14.50
C ALA A 362 27.88 -0.50 -14.74
N THR A 363 28.57 0.55 -14.30
CA THR A 363 28.21 1.95 -14.58
C THR A 363 28.22 2.25 -16.08
N GLU A 364 29.23 1.80 -16.81
CA GLU A 364 29.28 1.95 -18.27
C GLU A 364 28.13 1.21 -18.97
N SER A 365 27.75 0.03 -18.46
CA SER A 365 26.61 -0.72 -18.97
C SER A 365 25.29 0.04 -18.79
N LEU A 366 25.12 0.77 -17.68
CA LEU A 366 23.97 1.65 -17.48
C LEU A 366 23.97 2.84 -18.44
N ARG A 367 25.15 3.40 -18.73
CA ARG A 367 25.31 4.47 -19.72
C ARG A 367 24.87 3.99 -21.11
N LEU A 368 25.34 2.82 -21.55
CA LEU A 368 24.95 2.21 -22.83
C LEU A 368 23.43 1.98 -22.92
N GLN A 369 22.82 1.44 -21.85
CA GLN A 369 21.37 1.22 -21.80
C GLN A 369 20.55 2.52 -21.98
N SER A 370 21.03 3.63 -21.40
CA SER A 370 20.34 4.93 -21.50
C SER A 370 20.36 5.52 -22.91
N VAL A 371 21.43 5.23 -23.68
CA VAL A 371 21.60 5.68 -25.06
C VAL A 371 20.73 4.84 -26.01
N GLU A 372 20.70 3.51 -25.82
CA GLU A 372 19.92 2.59 -26.67
C GLU A 372 18.41 2.78 -26.51
N ASN A 373 17.94 3.08 -25.31
CA ASN A 373 16.51 3.24 -25.01
C ASN A 373 15.99 4.67 -25.15
N GLY A 374 16.78 5.59 -25.72
CA GLY A 374 16.40 6.97 -26.08
C GLY A 374 15.42 7.63 -25.11
N SER A 375 15.85 7.99 -23.89
CA SER A 375 15.00 8.70 -22.91
C SER A 375 13.57 8.12 -22.72
N VAL A 376 13.37 6.82 -22.95
CA VAL A 376 12.08 6.16 -22.73
C VAL A 376 12.07 5.50 -21.36
N ALA A 377 11.64 6.28 -20.38
CA ALA A 377 10.57 5.82 -19.51
C ALA A 377 9.45 6.87 -19.62
N VAL A 378 8.45 6.59 -20.47
CA VAL A 378 7.18 7.33 -20.44
C VAL A 378 6.55 7.05 -19.07
N ARG A 379 6.78 7.98 -18.14
CA ARG A 379 6.33 7.90 -16.74
C ARG A 379 4.82 8.07 -16.69
N ARG A 380 4.11 7.09 -16.12
CA ARG A 380 2.70 7.21 -15.73
C ARG A 380 2.63 7.45 -14.22
N GLY A 381 2.68 8.70 -13.81
CA GLY A 381 2.47 9.11 -12.41
C GLY A 381 3.02 10.50 -12.15
N LYS A 382 2.32 11.31 -11.35
CA LYS A 382 2.76 12.66 -10.94
C LYS A 382 3.69 12.66 -9.72
N ASP A 383 3.80 11.55 -8.99
CA ASP A 383 4.56 11.48 -7.74
C ASP A 383 5.68 10.43 -7.81
N VAL A 384 6.93 10.89 -7.89
CA VAL A 384 8.13 10.04 -7.86
C VAL A 384 8.61 9.88 -6.42
N ASP A 385 8.77 8.64 -5.95
CA ASP A 385 9.47 8.32 -4.71
C ASP A 385 10.93 7.95 -5.02
N TRP A 386 11.77 8.98 -5.09
CA TRP A 386 13.20 8.84 -5.39
C TRP A 386 13.93 7.90 -4.42
N SER A 387 13.53 7.84 -3.15
CA SER A 387 14.16 6.99 -2.15
C SER A 387 13.89 5.50 -2.43
N MET A 388 12.63 5.14 -2.62
CA MET A 388 12.25 3.75 -2.92
C MET A 388 12.73 3.30 -4.30
N GLU A 389 12.75 4.20 -5.29
CA GLU A 389 13.31 3.87 -6.60
C GLU A 389 14.83 3.65 -6.53
N ALA A 390 15.57 4.52 -5.84
CA ALA A 390 17.03 4.44 -5.76
C ALA A 390 17.54 3.11 -5.19
N ILE A 391 16.97 2.64 -4.07
CA ILE A 391 17.41 1.38 -3.43
C ILE A 391 17.12 0.13 -4.29
N ASN A 392 16.16 0.24 -5.21
CA ASN A 392 15.76 -0.84 -6.12
C ASN A 392 16.43 -0.75 -7.49
N ALA A 393 16.96 0.43 -7.85
CA ALA A 393 17.59 0.69 -9.13
C ALA A 393 19.07 0.24 -9.15
N PRO A 394 19.60 -0.19 -10.31
CA PRO A 394 21.00 -0.59 -10.41
C PRO A 394 22.00 0.49 -10.01
N ALA A 395 21.77 1.76 -10.40
CA ALA A 395 22.68 2.87 -10.06
C ALA A 395 22.77 3.11 -8.54
N GLY A 396 21.63 3.06 -7.83
CA GLY A 396 21.62 3.18 -6.38
C GLY A 396 22.28 1.97 -5.70
N LYS A 397 22.02 0.75 -6.18
CA LYS A 397 22.70 -0.47 -5.69
C LYS A 397 24.22 -0.42 -5.87
N LEU A 398 24.72 0.12 -7.00
CA LEU A 398 26.16 0.32 -7.20
C LEU A 398 26.73 1.37 -6.25
N ALA A 399 26.01 2.47 -5.99
CA ALA A 399 26.41 3.44 -4.97
C ALA A 399 26.45 2.81 -3.57
N GLU A 400 25.45 1.99 -3.19
CA GLU A 400 25.47 1.24 -1.93
C GLU A 400 26.64 0.25 -1.86
N ALA A 401 26.98 -0.40 -2.98
CA ALA A 401 28.14 -1.28 -3.07
C ALA A 401 29.45 -0.52 -2.77
N LEU A 402 29.62 0.68 -3.32
CA LEU A 402 30.76 1.54 -3.03
C LEU A 402 30.83 1.92 -1.55
N PHE A 403 29.69 2.22 -0.90
CA PHE A 403 29.64 2.46 0.54
C PHE A 403 29.89 1.20 1.40
N GLY A 404 29.75 0.02 0.82
CA GLY A 404 30.07 -1.26 1.47
C GLY A 404 31.54 -1.67 1.40
N ALA A 405 32.37 -0.91 0.68
CA ALA A 405 33.78 -1.21 0.46
C ALA A 405 34.65 -0.81 1.68
N PRO A 406 35.48 -1.70 2.24
CA PRO A 406 36.26 -1.39 3.45
C PRO A 406 37.37 -0.35 3.23
N GLN A 407 37.66 0.03 1.99
CA GLN A 407 38.64 1.05 1.63
C GLN A 407 38.28 2.45 2.17
N ILE A 408 37.01 2.68 2.46
CA ILE A 408 36.51 3.93 3.02
C ILE A 408 36.19 3.82 4.52
N ASP A 409 36.50 2.69 5.15
CA ASP A 409 36.39 2.54 6.59
C ASP A 409 37.45 3.43 7.27
N GLU A 410 37.08 4.03 8.41
CA GLU A 410 37.99 4.82 9.27
C GLU A 410 38.63 6.06 8.61
N LEU A 411 38.06 6.58 7.52
CA LEU A 411 38.51 7.85 6.94
C LEU A 411 38.38 9.00 7.96
N ARG A 412 39.45 9.80 8.06
CA ARG A 412 39.51 10.97 8.95
C ARG A 412 38.88 12.19 8.28
N ALA A 413 38.58 13.19 9.10
CA ALA A 413 38.09 14.49 8.62
C ALA A 413 39.03 15.04 7.55
N GLN A 414 38.47 15.45 6.40
CA GLN A 414 39.21 16.06 5.28
C GLN A 414 40.37 15.20 4.72
N ALA A 415 40.35 13.89 4.94
CA ALA A 415 41.36 12.98 4.37
C ALA A 415 41.21 12.79 2.85
N GLY A 416 40.04 13.13 2.29
CA GLY A 416 39.68 12.79 0.92
C GLY A 416 39.25 11.32 0.78
N PHE A 417 38.81 10.97 -0.44
CA PHE A 417 38.44 9.59 -0.77
C PHE A 417 39.59 8.87 -1.50
N PRO A 418 39.71 7.54 -1.35
CA PRO A 418 40.59 6.74 -2.19
C PRO A 418 40.27 6.95 -3.67
N LYS A 419 41.31 7.02 -4.50
CA LYS A 419 41.19 7.39 -5.92
C LYS A 419 40.20 6.49 -6.68
N GLU A 420 40.32 5.18 -6.53
CA GLU A 420 39.48 4.21 -7.24
C GLU A 420 38.01 4.29 -6.82
N TRP A 421 37.76 4.60 -5.55
CA TRP A 421 36.41 4.82 -5.05
C TRP A 421 35.82 6.11 -5.61
N LEU A 422 36.63 7.18 -5.62
CA LEU A 422 36.25 8.51 -6.10
C LEU A 422 35.88 8.49 -7.59
N GLU A 423 36.70 7.85 -8.42
CA GLU A 423 36.44 7.69 -9.86
C GLU A 423 35.10 6.98 -10.11
N CYS A 424 34.83 5.88 -9.38
CA CYS A 424 33.54 5.18 -9.50
C CYS A 424 32.36 6.02 -9.02
N ALA A 425 32.55 6.83 -7.97
CA ALA A 425 31.50 7.70 -7.44
C ALA A 425 31.13 8.82 -8.42
N GLU A 426 32.13 9.46 -9.01
CA GLU A 426 31.97 10.48 -10.03
C GLU A 426 31.32 9.92 -11.30
N ASP A 427 31.73 8.73 -11.74
CA ASP A 427 31.12 8.04 -12.89
C ASP A 427 29.61 7.80 -12.70
N LEU A 428 29.20 7.39 -11.49
CA LEU A 428 27.78 7.18 -11.14
C LEU A 428 26.99 8.50 -11.12
N LEU A 429 27.57 9.56 -10.54
CA LEU A 429 26.95 10.89 -10.50
C LEU A 429 26.93 11.58 -11.88
N ALA A 430 27.77 11.13 -12.82
CA ALA A 430 27.82 11.57 -14.21
C ALA A 430 26.90 10.77 -15.15
N LEU A 431 26.07 9.85 -14.64
CA LEU A 431 25.03 9.20 -15.44
C LEU A 431 23.92 10.20 -15.83
N PRO A 432 23.15 9.94 -16.91
CA PRO A 432 22.09 10.86 -17.32
C PRO A 432 20.76 10.58 -16.58
N GLY A 433 19.98 11.65 -16.35
CA GLY A 433 18.59 11.58 -15.91
C GLY A 433 18.37 10.79 -14.62
N ALA A 434 17.38 9.88 -14.63
CA ALA A 434 16.99 9.10 -13.45
C ALA A 434 18.14 8.26 -12.87
N LEU A 435 19.07 7.79 -13.69
CA LEU A 435 20.21 6.99 -13.24
C LEU A 435 21.11 7.76 -12.27
N ARG A 436 21.43 9.03 -12.59
CA ARG A 436 22.17 9.92 -11.68
C ARG A 436 21.38 10.22 -10.43
N ARG A 437 20.08 10.46 -10.54
CA ARG A 437 19.21 10.76 -9.38
C ARG A 437 19.17 9.60 -8.39
N HIS A 438 19.11 8.37 -8.88
CA HIS A 438 19.20 7.18 -8.03
C HIS A 438 20.54 7.10 -7.28
N ALA A 439 21.66 7.41 -7.93
CA ALA A 439 22.95 7.50 -7.25
C ALA A 439 22.97 8.65 -6.23
N LEU A 440 22.52 9.85 -6.63
CA LEU A 440 22.49 11.06 -5.82
C LEU A 440 21.72 10.86 -4.51
N VAL A 441 20.59 10.15 -4.53
CA VAL A 441 19.82 9.79 -3.31
C VAL A 441 20.70 9.04 -2.31
N ILE A 442 21.47 8.04 -2.76
CA ILE A 442 22.31 7.22 -1.87
C ILE A 442 23.46 8.05 -1.29
N TYR A 443 24.10 8.90 -2.11
CA TYR A 443 25.14 9.82 -1.61
C TYR A 443 24.57 10.86 -0.64
N ALA A 444 23.39 11.40 -0.92
CA ALA A 444 22.70 12.36 -0.06
C ALA A 444 22.27 11.75 1.28
N HIS A 445 21.89 10.47 1.28
CA HIS A 445 21.64 9.71 2.51
C HIS A 445 22.87 9.61 3.42
N ARG A 446 24.08 9.76 2.86
CA ARG A 446 25.36 9.81 3.57
C ARG A 446 26.01 11.21 3.54
N LEU A 447 25.26 12.26 3.24
CA LEU A 447 25.80 13.61 2.98
C LEU A 447 26.71 14.14 4.09
N SER A 448 26.30 13.99 5.35
CA SER A 448 27.10 14.44 6.50
C SER A 448 28.48 13.75 6.55
N TRP A 449 28.53 12.46 6.23
CA TRP A 449 29.77 11.71 6.18
C TRP A 449 30.62 12.12 4.98
N CYS A 450 30.01 12.29 3.80
CA CYS A 450 30.73 12.76 2.62
C CYS A 450 31.40 14.12 2.88
N PHE A 451 30.65 15.06 3.48
CA PHE A 451 31.14 16.40 3.81
C PHE A 451 32.27 16.36 4.85
N PHE A 452 32.15 15.49 5.85
CA PHE A 452 33.18 15.28 6.87
C PHE A 452 34.49 14.77 6.27
N VAL A 453 34.42 13.81 5.35
CA VAL A 453 35.61 13.20 4.72
C VAL A 453 36.23 14.11 3.65
N HIS A 454 35.42 14.76 2.81
CA HIS A 454 35.89 15.63 1.74
C HIS A 454 34.85 16.73 1.44
N SER A 455 35.00 17.89 2.07
CA SER A 455 34.02 18.99 1.95
C SER A 455 33.99 19.59 0.55
N GLY A 456 35.16 19.86 -0.04
CA GLY A 456 35.28 20.42 -1.40
C GLY A 456 34.58 19.58 -2.46
N TRP A 457 34.90 18.28 -2.53
CA TRP A 457 34.23 17.35 -3.44
C TRP A 457 32.72 17.28 -3.19
N THR A 458 32.29 17.26 -1.93
CA THR A 458 30.87 17.23 -1.57
C THR A 458 30.14 18.49 -2.02
N GLN A 459 30.78 19.66 -1.92
CA GLN A 459 30.22 20.92 -2.42
C GLN A 459 30.04 20.88 -3.94
N GLU A 460 31.06 20.45 -4.67
CA GLU A 460 31.07 20.43 -6.13
C GLU A 460 30.10 19.41 -6.71
N ASN A 461 30.02 18.20 -6.13
CA ASN A 461 29.32 17.07 -6.74
C ASN A 461 27.92 16.81 -6.15
N LEU A 462 27.67 17.18 -4.89
CA LEU A 462 26.38 16.94 -4.24
C LEU A 462 25.62 18.24 -3.94
N LEU A 463 26.26 19.21 -3.29
CA LEU A 463 25.57 20.43 -2.84
C LEU A 463 25.32 21.44 -3.96
N ALA A 464 26.11 21.42 -5.04
CA ALA A 464 25.89 22.28 -6.21
C ALA A 464 24.47 22.13 -6.79
N VAL A 465 23.86 20.95 -6.63
CA VAL A 465 22.48 20.65 -7.06
C VAL A 465 21.43 21.52 -6.36
N LEU A 466 21.70 22.04 -5.17
CA LEU A 466 20.77 22.93 -4.45
C LEU A 466 20.46 24.21 -5.23
N ASN A 467 21.37 24.62 -6.12
CA ASN A 467 21.26 25.81 -6.97
C ASN A 467 20.96 25.47 -8.44
N ALA A 468 20.72 24.19 -8.77
CA ALA A 468 20.46 23.77 -10.14
C ALA A 468 19.02 24.13 -10.56
N ASP A 469 18.86 24.42 -11.86
CA ASP A 469 17.56 24.72 -12.49
C ASP A 469 16.67 23.46 -12.61
N GLU A 470 17.26 22.25 -12.57
CA GLU A 470 16.51 20.99 -12.65
C GLU A 470 15.87 20.61 -11.30
N ASP A 471 14.54 20.69 -11.24
CA ASP A 471 13.77 20.36 -10.03
C ASP A 471 13.98 18.91 -9.56
N GLU A 472 14.13 17.95 -10.48
CA GLU A 472 14.23 16.52 -10.13
C GLU A 472 15.53 16.12 -9.40
N ASP A 473 16.68 16.72 -9.76
CA ASP A 473 17.94 16.45 -9.06
C ASP A 473 17.89 16.98 -7.62
N ARG A 474 17.28 18.16 -7.43
CA ARG A 474 17.06 18.74 -6.11
C ARG A 474 16.10 17.89 -5.28
N GLU A 475 15.02 17.39 -5.87
CA GLU A 475 14.13 16.43 -5.20
C GLU A 475 14.86 15.16 -4.78
N ALA A 476 15.70 14.59 -5.65
CA ALA A 476 16.49 13.39 -5.35
C ALA A 476 17.49 13.62 -4.19
N LEU A 477 18.19 14.76 -4.18
CA LEU A 477 19.08 15.15 -3.08
C LEU A 477 18.31 15.21 -1.75
N TRP A 478 17.15 15.87 -1.74
CA TRP A 478 16.35 15.99 -0.52
C TRP A 478 15.73 14.68 -0.08
N ALA A 479 15.30 13.84 -1.02
CA ALA A 479 14.80 12.51 -0.71
C ALA A 479 15.85 11.67 0.03
N GLY A 480 17.10 11.67 -0.45
CA GLY A 480 18.20 10.97 0.23
C GLY A 480 18.53 11.57 1.60
N LEU A 481 18.69 12.90 1.69
CA LEU A 481 19.04 13.57 2.94
C LEU A 481 17.97 13.39 4.03
N LEU A 482 16.70 13.54 3.68
CA LEU A 482 15.59 13.39 4.62
C LEU A 482 15.35 11.92 4.98
N TRP A 483 15.61 10.98 4.07
CA TRP A 483 15.66 9.56 4.42
C TRP A 483 16.77 9.23 5.44
N GLY A 484 17.94 9.89 5.34
CA GLY A 484 19.02 9.75 6.31
C GLY A 484 18.74 10.40 7.67
N GLY A 485 17.93 11.46 7.68
CA GLY A 485 17.40 12.10 8.88
C GLY A 485 18.42 12.77 9.79
N LYS A 486 19.65 13.00 9.34
CA LYS A 486 20.73 13.54 10.16
C LYS A 486 21.60 14.52 9.37
N VAL A 487 21.76 15.72 9.93
CA VAL A 487 22.75 16.72 9.49
C VAL A 487 23.74 16.95 10.62
N GLN A 488 25.01 16.62 10.39
CA GLN A 488 26.10 16.79 11.36
C GLN A 488 27.08 17.87 10.89
N GLY A 489 27.59 18.65 11.85
CA GLY A 489 28.50 19.77 11.58
C GLY A 489 27.78 21.08 11.28
N ARG A 490 28.26 22.17 11.87
CA ARG A 490 27.68 23.52 11.70
C ARG A 490 27.83 24.02 10.27
N GLU A 491 28.99 23.82 9.65
CA GLU A 491 29.27 24.29 8.28
C GLU A 491 28.28 23.74 7.26
N LEU A 492 28.08 22.41 7.24
CA LEU A 492 27.10 21.78 6.38
C LEU A 492 25.67 22.26 6.68
N PHE A 493 25.32 22.39 7.96
CA PHE A 493 24.00 22.88 8.34
C PHE A 493 23.75 24.32 7.85
N VAL A 494 24.73 25.21 7.95
CA VAL A 494 24.63 26.60 7.47
C VAL A 494 24.41 26.64 5.95
N ILE A 495 25.04 25.74 5.19
CA ILE A 495 24.81 25.62 3.74
C ILE A 495 23.38 25.16 3.45
N LEU A 496 22.87 24.16 4.18
CA LEU A 496 21.53 23.59 3.96
C LEU A 496 20.40 24.47 4.48
N LYS A 497 20.64 25.27 5.53
CA LYS A 497 19.61 25.99 6.28
C LYS A 497 18.72 26.86 5.40
N PRO A 498 19.21 27.75 4.51
CA PRO A 498 18.34 28.59 3.69
C PRO A 498 17.37 27.78 2.84
N HIS A 499 17.84 26.65 2.30
CA HIS A 499 17.01 25.76 1.48
C HIS A 499 16.00 24.99 2.33
N MET A 500 16.37 24.53 3.53
CA MET A 500 15.44 23.89 4.48
C MET A 500 14.32 24.84 4.92
N LEU A 501 14.66 26.10 5.23
CA LEU A 501 13.69 27.13 5.61
C LEU A 501 12.75 27.49 4.45
N CYS A 502 13.26 27.54 3.22
CA CYS A 502 12.44 27.76 2.03
C CYS A 502 11.49 26.58 1.81
N MET A 503 12.03 25.35 1.85
CA MET A 503 11.27 24.14 1.63
C MET A 503 10.13 24.00 2.64
N ALA A 504 10.40 24.29 3.93
CA ALA A 504 9.43 24.25 5.02
C ALA A 504 8.15 25.08 4.79
N LYS A 505 8.17 26.04 3.87
CA LYS A 505 7.04 26.93 3.53
C LYS A 505 6.23 26.45 2.32
N VAL A 506 6.65 25.40 1.63
CA VAL A 506 5.98 24.87 0.45
C VAL A 506 4.91 23.85 0.86
N GLU A 507 3.69 23.96 0.32
CA GLU A 507 2.53 23.15 0.73
C GLU A 507 2.64 21.65 0.37
N ASN A 508 3.45 21.28 -0.64
CA ASN A 508 3.50 19.92 -1.22
C ASN A 508 4.66 19.04 -0.70
N LEU A 509 5.13 19.28 0.53
CA LEU A 509 6.27 18.55 1.10
C LEU A 509 5.92 17.13 1.59
N GLU A 510 4.65 16.74 1.57
CA GLU A 510 4.18 15.42 2.01
C GLU A 510 4.56 14.29 1.04
N LYS A 511 5.86 13.99 0.96
CA LYS A 511 6.37 12.70 0.46
C LYS A 511 6.97 11.95 1.67
N HIS A 512 6.47 10.74 1.96
CA HIS A 512 7.11 9.73 2.81
C HIS A 512 7.73 10.19 4.17
N GLY A 513 7.07 11.07 4.92
CA GLY A 513 7.56 11.51 6.24
C GLY A 513 8.65 12.58 6.22
N HIS A 514 8.96 13.16 5.05
CA HIS A 514 9.92 14.26 4.90
C HIS A 514 9.60 15.48 5.80
N VAL A 515 8.31 15.81 5.95
CA VAL A 515 7.85 16.87 6.87
C VAL A 515 8.27 16.58 8.31
N GLU A 516 8.13 15.33 8.75
CA GLU A 516 8.49 14.95 10.12
C GLU A 516 10.00 15.09 10.34
N VAL A 517 10.82 14.65 9.39
CA VAL A 517 12.27 14.77 9.50
C VAL A 517 12.71 16.24 9.43
N LEU A 518 12.19 17.01 8.48
CA LEU A 518 12.53 18.42 8.30
C LEU A 518 12.18 19.25 9.55
N THR A 519 10.97 19.07 10.10
CA THR A 519 10.56 19.73 11.35
C THR A 519 11.47 19.35 12.52
N GLY A 520 11.82 18.07 12.63
CA GLY A 520 12.77 17.59 13.64
C GLY A 520 14.14 18.25 13.51
N LEU A 521 14.68 18.36 12.29
CA LEU A 521 15.97 19.03 12.05
C LEU A 521 15.92 20.52 12.40
N LEU A 522 14.88 21.24 11.98
CA LEU A 522 14.72 22.67 12.26
C LEU A 522 14.52 22.94 13.76
N LEU A 523 13.66 22.18 14.44
CA LEU A 523 13.40 22.36 15.87
C LEU A 523 14.61 21.95 16.72
N SER A 524 15.30 20.86 16.34
CA SER A 524 16.58 20.49 16.97
C SER A 524 17.62 21.59 16.80
N ALA A 525 17.76 22.17 15.61
CA ALA A 525 18.69 23.26 15.35
C ALA A 525 18.31 24.55 16.10
N TRP A 526 17.01 24.86 16.22
CA TRP A 526 16.54 25.96 17.05
C TRP A 526 16.91 25.75 18.51
N SER A 527 16.81 24.53 19.04
CA SER A 527 17.18 24.21 20.43
C SER A 527 18.69 24.30 20.74
N ARG A 528 19.55 24.47 19.73
CA ARG A 528 21.01 24.49 19.87
C ARG A 528 21.51 25.92 19.84
N ILE A 529 22.31 26.27 20.84
CA ILE A 529 23.05 27.53 20.92
C ILE A 529 24.51 27.23 20.60
N ASP A 530 25.08 28.04 19.72
CA ASP A 530 26.49 27.99 19.40
C ASP A 530 27.33 28.56 20.55
N ALA A 531 28.34 27.81 20.98
CA ALA A 531 29.15 28.20 22.13
C ALA A 531 30.01 29.44 21.86
N ASP A 532 30.42 29.66 20.59
CA ASP A 532 31.34 30.74 20.22
C ASP A 532 30.57 32.04 19.94
N THR A 533 29.44 31.96 19.25
CA THR A 533 28.64 33.16 18.91
C THR A 533 27.52 33.46 19.89
N GLY A 534 27.11 32.48 20.71
CA GLY A 534 25.93 32.61 21.59
C GLY A 534 24.59 32.61 20.83
N GLU A 535 24.62 32.39 19.51
CA GLU A 535 23.43 32.42 18.66
C GLU A 535 22.87 31.01 18.42
N ARG A 536 21.55 30.92 18.20
CA ARG A 536 20.92 29.66 17.79
C ARG A 536 21.28 29.30 16.35
N TRP A 537 21.38 28.00 16.04
CA TRP A 537 21.63 27.57 14.65
C TRP A 537 20.47 27.93 13.71
N VAL A 538 19.24 27.81 14.22
CA VAL A 538 18.02 28.42 13.64
C VAL A 538 17.52 29.45 14.63
N THR A 539 17.39 30.70 14.21
CA THR A 539 16.94 31.78 15.11
C THR A 539 15.45 31.67 15.40
N SER A 540 15.01 32.30 16.49
CA SER A 540 13.57 32.41 16.79
C SER A 540 12.79 33.19 15.73
N GLU A 541 13.44 34.12 15.03
CA GLU A 541 12.85 34.83 13.89
C GLU A 541 12.67 33.91 12.68
N GLU A 542 13.70 33.14 12.32
CA GLU A 542 13.65 32.15 11.22
C GLU A 542 12.57 31.09 11.48
N LEU A 543 12.48 30.55 12.70
CA LEU A 543 11.47 29.55 13.03
C LEU A 543 10.05 30.15 13.03
N ARG A 544 9.87 31.36 13.58
CA ARG A 544 8.57 32.06 13.53
C ARG A 544 8.12 32.29 12.09
N ASP A 545 9.03 32.72 11.23
CA ASP A 545 8.76 32.96 9.81
C ASP A 545 8.34 31.68 9.07
N VAL A 546 8.98 30.54 9.37
CA VAL A 546 8.52 29.21 8.88
C VAL A 546 7.12 28.87 9.39
N LEU A 547 6.85 29.03 10.69
CA LEU A 547 5.54 28.69 11.27
C LEU A 547 4.41 29.57 10.74
N LEU A 548 4.72 30.83 10.40
CA LEU A 548 3.76 31.77 9.83
C LEU A 548 3.35 31.40 8.40
N HIS A 549 4.31 30.95 7.58
CA HIS A 549 4.13 30.73 6.14
C HIS A 549 4.01 29.25 5.74
N SER A 550 3.88 28.34 6.70
CA SER A 550 3.75 26.89 6.45
C SER A 550 2.32 26.38 6.68
N SER A 551 2.08 25.15 6.25
CA SER A 551 0.79 24.47 6.39
C SER A 551 0.49 24.05 7.84
N ASP A 552 -0.78 23.75 8.12
CA ASP A 552 -1.20 23.19 9.41
C ASP A 552 -0.52 21.86 9.73
N ASN A 553 -0.20 21.06 8.72
CA ASN A 553 0.55 19.83 8.92
C ASN A 553 1.96 20.11 9.45
N MET A 554 2.69 21.06 8.85
CA MET A 554 4.02 21.48 9.30
C MET A 554 4.00 21.97 10.75
N ARG A 555 3.07 22.88 11.08
CA ARG A 555 2.86 23.38 12.45
C ARG A 555 2.53 22.26 13.43
N SER A 556 1.63 21.35 13.07
CA SER A 556 1.26 20.20 13.90
C SER A 556 2.47 19.28 14.18
N ARG A 557 3.34 19.08 13.20
CA ARG A 557 4.54 18.25 13.34
C ARG A 557 5.61 18.89 14.23
N VAL A 558 5.77 20.21 14.19
CA VAL A 558 6.63 20.94 15.15
C VAL A 558 6.13 20.74 16.58
N LEU A 559 4.82 20.89 16.80
CA LEU A 559 4.19 20.66 18.10
C LEU A 559 4.35 19.22 18.59
N TRP A 560 4.21 18.25 17.69
CA TRP A 560 4.40 16.83 18.00
C TRP A 560 5.83 16.52 18.47
N HIS A 561 6.86 17.05 17.80
CA HIS A 561 8.25 16.90 18.25
C HIS A 561 8.49 17.56 19.60
N ALA A 562 7.99 18.78 19.79
CA ALA A 562 8.10 19.49 21.06
C ALA A 562 7.43 18.71 22.22
N GLU A 563 6.23 18.16 21.99
CA GLU A 563 5.55 17.29 22.94
C GLU A 563 6.40 16.06 23.28
N ARG A 564 6.83 15.33 22.25
CA ARG A 564 7.64 14.12 22.42
C ARG A 564 8.92 14.39 23.21
N TRP A 565 9.64 15.45 22.90
CA TRP A 565 10.91 15.76 23.54
C TRP A 565 10.77 16.30 24.97
N VAL A 566 9.66 16.95 25.32
CA VAL A 566 9.33 17.24 26.72
C VAL A 566 9.13 15.96 27.54
N ARG A 567 8.60 14.89 26.93
CA ARG A 567 8.48 13.58 27.62
C ARG A 567 9.79 12.85 27.77
N GLU A 568 10.68 12.99 26.78
CA GLU A 568 11.99 12.33 26.79
C GLU A 568 12.98 13.04 27.75
N ASP A 569 12.99 14.38 27.77
CA ASP A 569 13.85 15.20 28.64
C ASP A 569 13.13 16.50 29.05
N SER A 570 12.27 16.40 30.06
CA SER A 570 11.47 17.52 30.54
C SER A 570 12.30 18.69 31.06
N GLY A 571 13.45 18.41 31.70
CA GLY A 571 14.31 19.45 32.27
C GLY A 571 14.86 20.40 31.21
N LYS A 572 15.27 19.86 30.07
CA LYS A 572 15.73 20.67 28.93
C LYS A 572 14.57 21.27 28.13
N TRP A 573 13.56 20.46 27.81
CA TRP A 573 12.56 20.85 26.80
C TRP A 573 11.37 21.60 27.35
N HIS A 574 11.09 21.55 28.65
CA HIS A 574 9.99 22.33 29.22
C HIS A 574 10.21 23.85 29.08
N PRO A 575 11.38 24.42 29.46
CA PRO A 575 11.66 25.84 29.21
C PRO A 575 11.61 26.23 27.72
N LEU A 576 12.13 25.35 26.85
CA LEU A 576 12.08 25.56 25.41
C LEU A 576 10.66 25.53 24.85
N LEU A 577 9.77 24.67 25.38
CA LEU A 577 8.37 24.67 25.00
C LEU A 577 7.69 25.99 25.37
N LEU A 578 7.97 26.53 26.56
CA LEU A 578 7.41 27.82 26.98
C LEU A 578 7.91 28.97 26.10
N GLU A 579 9.20 29.02 25.79
CA GLU A 579 9.78 30.00 24.85
C GLU A 579 9.16 29.85 23.44
N LEU A 580 9.03 28.60 22.95
CA LEU A 580 8.40 28.31 21.67
C LEU A 580 6.97 28.87 21.62
N LEU A 581 6.15 28.62 22.66
CA LEU A 581 4.75 29.06 22.70
C LEU A 581 4.59 30.56 22.93
N HIS A 582 5.42 31.16 23.80
CA HIS A 582 5.30 32.56 24.18
C HIS A 582 5.89 33.49 23.13
N ASP A 583 7.12 33.21 22.72
CA ASP A 583 7.97 34.10 21.94
C ASP A 583 7.98 33.72 20.47
N VAL A 584 7.98 32.44 20.12
CA VAL A 584 8.19 32.03 18.72
C VAL A 584 6.89 31.78 17.97
N TRP A 585 5.87 31.20 18.62
CA TRP A 585 4.65 30.74 17.96
C TRP A 585 3.86 31.92 17.35
N PRO A 586 3.40 31.82 16.08
CA PRO A 586 2.71 32.92 15.42
C PRO A 586 1.37 33.22 16.09
N ARG A 587 1.08 34.51 16.28
CA ARG A 587 -0.18 35.02 16.88
C ARG A 587 -1.17 35.52 15.84
N GLN A 588 -0.74 35.66 14.59
CA GLN A 588 -1.52 36.11 13.45
C GLN A 588 -2.67 35.13 13.17
N LEU A 589 -3.84 35.65 12.78
CA LEU A 589 -5.02 34.84 12.49
C LEU A 589 -4.77 33.77 11.42
N ALA A 590 -3.92 34.06 10.42
CA ALA A 590 -3.58 33.12 9.35
C ALA A 590 -2.90 31.82 9.85
N ALA A 591 -2.28 31.85 11.03
CA ALA A 591 -1.63 30.68 11.63
C ALA A 591 -2.50 29.99 12.71
N LYS A 592 -3.68 30.55 13.01
CA LYS A 592 -4.62 30.02 13.99
C LYS A 592 -5.74 29.29 13.29
N SER A 593 -5.67 27.96 13.30
CA SER A 593 -6.75 27.11 12.81
C SER A 593 -7.36 26.26 13.92
N GLY A 594 -8.57 25.77 13.66
CA GLY A 594 -9.22 24.80 14.53
C GLY A 594 -8.34 23.57 14.76
N ALA A 595 -7.70 23.04 13.70
CA ALA A 595 -6.82 21.87 13.76
C ALA A 595 -5.62 22.08 14.70
N ILE A 596 -4.89 23.18 14.53
CA ILE A 596 -3.75 23.55 15.39
C ILE A 596 -4.20 23.76 16.84
N SER A 597 -5.37 24.38 17.05
CA SER A 597 -5.91 24.59 18.39
C SER A 597 -6.20 23.29 19.13
N LYS A 598 -6.60 22.22 18.42
CA LYS A 598 -6.77 20.89 19.02
C LYS A 598 -5.44 20.35 19.55
N VAL A 599 -4.38 20.43 18.73
CA VAL A 599 -3.03 19.97 19.09
C VAL A 599 -2.46 20.76 20.26
N LEU A 600 -2.55 22.10 20.20
CA LEU A 600 -2.11 22.98 21.29
C LEU A 600 -2.86 22.70 22.59
N CYS A 601 -4.17 22.48 22.52
CA CYS A 601 -4.96 22.12 23.70
C CYS A 601 -4.52 20.78 24.29
N ASP A 602 -4.23 19.77 23.47
CA ASP A 602 -3.73 18.48 23.96
C ASP A 602 -2.32 18.58 24.58
N ILE A 603 -1.47 19.48 24.07
CA ILE A 603 -0.16 19.80 24.65
C ILE A 603 -0.27 20.42 26.04
N ALA A 604 -1.30 21.22 26.31
CA ALA A 604 -1.51 21.78 27.64
C ALA A 604 -1.62 20.67 28.71
N PHE A 605 -2.14 19.49 28.35
CA PHE A 605 -2.27 18.34 29.23
C PHE A 605 -1.07 17.37 29.17
N ILE A 606 0.10 17.78 28.70
CA ILE A 606 1.26 16.88 28.61
C ILE A 606 1.86 16.53 29.99
N SER A 607 1.79 17.45 30.95
CA SER A 607 2.36 17.31 32.29
C SER A 607 1.40 17.88 33.32
N GLU A 608 1.11 17.12 34.38
CA GLU A 608 0.30 17.61 35.50
C GLU A 608 1.01 18.68 36.32
N GLU A 609 2.32 18.53 36.51
CA GLU A 609 3.15 19.47 37.29
C GLU A 609 3.23 20.84 36.61
N ASN A 610 3.43 20.85 35.29
CA ASN A 610 3.62 22.05 34.49
C ASN A 610 2.34 22.52 33.78
N PHE A 611 1.18 21.92 34.10
CA PHE A 611 -0.09 22.17 33.40
C PHE A 611 -0.43 23.65 33.34
N GLU A 612 -0.33 24.36 34.47
CA GLU A 612 -0.80 25.74 34.57
C GLU A 612 0.02 26.69 33.68
N ASP A 613 1.34 26.53 33.65
CA ASP A 613 2.23 27.38 32.84
C ASP A 613 2.05 27.13 31.35
N ILE A 614 1.96 25.86 30.95
CA ILE A 614 1.73 25.49 29.54
C ILE A 614 0.33 25.96 29.10
N ALA A 615 -0.71 25.76 29.93
CA ALA A 615 -2.06 26.19 29.63
C ALA A 615 -2.15 27.71 29.44
N LYS A 616 -1.50 28.51 30.30
CA LYS A 616 -1.44 29.97 30.18
C LYS A 616 -0.76 30.41 28.88
N ALA A 617 0.30 29.71 28.45
CA ALA A 617 0.97 29.98 27.18
C ALA A 617 0.11 29.59 25.96
N VAL A 618 -0.67 28.50 26.08
CA VAL A 618 -1.53 27.97 25.01
C VAL A 618 -2.81 28.79 24.79
N ILE A 619 -3.51 29.20 25.85
CA ILE A 619 -4.85 29.84 25.76
C ILE A 619 -4.90 30.99 24.74
N PRO A 620 -3.94 31.94 24.70
CA PRO A 620 -3.96 33.05 23.75
C PRO A 620 -3.80 32.63 22.28
N LEU A 621 -3.37 31.39 22.03
CA LEU A 621 -3.10 30.84 20.70
C LEU A 621 -4.30 30.08 20.12
N LEU A 622 -5.27 29.72 20.97
CA LEU A 622 -6.43 28.91 20.59
C LEU A 622 -7.48 29.70 19.82
N VAL A 623 -8.16 29.00 18.92
CA VAL A 623 -9.44 29.39 18.31
C VAL A 623 -10.43 28.24 18.47
N ARG A 624 -11.73 28.56 18.37
CA ARG A 624 -12.77 27.53 18.42
C ARG A 624 -12.62 26.59 17.23
N GLY A 625 -12.79 25.29 17.47
CA GLY A 625 -12.75 24.30 16.40
C GLY A 625 -13.90 24.49 15.40
N GLU A 626 -13.61 24.43 14.10
CA GLU A 626 -14.60 24.27 13.04
C GLU A 626 -14.47 22.85 12.48
N GLY A 627 -15.57 22.09 12.44
CA GLY A 627 -15.59 20.75 11.85
C GLY A 627 -14.83 19.65 12.60
N GLY A 628 -15.52 18.54 12.90
CA GLY A 628 -14.94 17.30 13.40
C GLY A 628 -14.72 17.20 14.92
N TYR A 629 -14.77 15.98 15.45
CA TYR A 629 -14.62 15.66 16.87
C TYR A 629 -13.30 16.19 17.46
N LEU A 630 -13.36 16.78 18.66
CA LEU A 630 -12.19 17.13 19.46
C LEU A 630 -11.72 15.88 20.24
N ARG A 631 -10.60 15.29 19.84
CA ARG A 631 -9.94 14.19 20.58
C ARG A 631 -8.72 14.74 21.29
N LEU A 632 -8.72 14.70 22.62
CA LEU A 632 -7.63 15.16 23.49
C LEU A 632 -7.01 13.94 24.19
N HIS A 633 -6.00 13.33 23.57
CA HIS A 633 -5.42 12.08 24.05
C HIS A 633 -4.82 12.23 25.45
N ASN A 634 -4.06 13.31 25.67
CA ASN A 634 -3.38 13.57 26.92
C ASN A 634 -4.35 13.94 28.03
N PHE A 635 -5.38 14.72 27.69
CA PHE A 635 -6.47 15.02 28.62
C PHE A 635 -7.05 13.73 29.20
N TYR A 636 -7.44 12.73 28.38
CA TYR A 636 -8.06 11.52 28.91
C TYR A 636 -7.15 10.72 29.86
N ARG A 637 -5.82 10.85 29.76
CA ARG A 637 -4.87 10.18 30.65
C ARG A 637 -4.83 10.79 32.05
N ILE A 638 -4.92 12.12 32.15
CA ILE A 638 -4.73 12.87 33.41
C ILE A 638 -5.91 13.80 33.76
N ARG A 639 -7.08 13.59 33.14
CA ARG A 639 -8.26 14.47 33.27
C ARG A 639 -8.66 14.70 34.72
N LYS A 640 -8.76 13.64 35.52
CA LYS A 640 -9.33 13.75 36.88
C LYS A 640 -8.43 14.53 37.83
N SER A 641 -7.11 14.36 37.73
CA SER A 641 -6.17 15.05 38.62
C SER A 641 -6.06 16.53 38.26
N ILE A 642 -5.85 16.85 36.97
CA ILE A 642 -5.74 18.24 36.51
C ILE A 642 -7.06 19.01 36.69
N THR A 643 -8.21 18.42 36.33
CA THR A 643 -9.50 19.13 36.48
C THR A 643 -9.82 19.44 37.94
N ARG A 644 -9.40 18.61 38.90
CA ARG A 644 -9.57 18.91 40.32
C ARG A 644 -8.59 19.96 40.85
N ARG A 645 -7.36 19.95 40.37
CA ARG A 645 -6.31 20.85 40.85
C ARG A 645 -6.39 22.25 40.24
N TYR A 646 -6.84 22.35 38.98
CA TYR A 646 -6.84 23.59 38.20
C TYR A 646 -8.17 23.84 37.45
N PRO A 647 -9.34 23.75 38.11
CA PRO A 647 -10.64 23.74 37.42
C PRO A 647 -10.90 25.01 36.59
N GLY A 648 -10.50 26.20 37.08
CA GLY A 648 -10.64 27.46 36.35
C GLY A 648 -9.78 27.56 35.08
N THR A 649 -8.57 26.98 35.09
CA THR A 649 -7.68 26.96 33.92
C THR A 649 -8.16 25.94 32.89
N VAL A 650 -8.66 24.77 33.33
CA VAL A 650 -9.30 23.81 32.40
C VAL A 650 -10.55 24.42 31.76
N LEU A 651 -11.37 25.14 32.52
CA LEU A 651 -12.53 25.88 31.99
C LEU A 651 -12.10 26.90 30.92
N ALA A 652 -11.03 27.66 31.18
CA ALA A 652 -10.50 28.63 30.22
C ALA A 652 -10.06 27.97 28.89
N LEU A 653 -9.34 26.85 28.96
CA LEU A 653 -8.93 26.08 27.78
C LEU A 653 -10.13 25.61 26.97
N PHE A 654 -11.10 24.97 27.61
CA PHE A 654 -12.29 24.45 26.93
C PHE A 654 -13.17 25.54 26.35
N TYR A 655 -13.35 26.66 27.05
CA TYR A 655 -14.08 27.79 26.52
C TYR A 655 -13.41 28.37 25.25
N ALA A 656 -12.09 28.32 25.17
CA ALA A 656 -11.33 28.80 24.02
C ALA A 656 -11.36 27.86 22.81
N VAL A 657 -11.34 26.53 23.01
CA VAL A 657 -11.19 25.54 21.92
C VAL A 657 -12.50 24.85 21.51
N LEU A 658 -13.47 24.69 22.41
CA LEU A 658 -14.66 23.89 22.12
C LEU A 658 -15.46 24.49 20.95
N PRO A 659 -15.88 23.65 19.98
CA PRO A 659 -16.69 24.10 18.87
C PRO A 659 -18.09 24.50 19.35
N ASP A 660 -18.80 25.31 18.57
CA ASP A 660 -20.18 25.69 18.90
C ASP A 660 -21.15 24.49 18.83
N SER A 661 -20.87 23.52 17.96
CA SER A 661 -21.62 22.27 17.87
C SER A 661 -21.21 21.29 18.98
N VAL A 662 -22.13 21.05 19.91
CA VAL A 662 -21.93 20.13 21.06
C VAL A 662 -21.67 18.69 20.62
N ARG A 663 -22.17 18.28 19.45
CA ARG A 663 -21.93 16.93 18.91
C ARG A 663 -20.44 16.65 18.64
N ALA A 664 -19.63 17.69 18.46
CA ALA A 664 -18.19 17.58 18.22
C ALA A 664 -17.34 17.68 19.49
N TRP A 665 -17.97 17.81 20.67
CA TRP A 665 -17.25 17.89 21.94
C TRP A 665 -16.59 16.55 22.31
N PRO A 666 -15.53 16.57 23.13
CA PRO A 666 -14.94 15.34 23.67
C PRO A 666 -15.96 14.46 24.40
N TYR A 667 -15.69 13.16 24.47
CA TYR A 667 -16.50 12.22 25.24
C TYR A 667 -16.46 12.58 26.73
N GLU A 668 -17.53 12.28 27.47
CA GLU A 668 -17.68 12.58 28.91
C GLU A 668 -17.59 14.06 29.32
N MET A 669 -17.71 15.02 28.39
CA MET A 669 -17.65 16.45 28.75
C MET A 669 -18.65 16.88 29.82
N GLY A 670 -19.83 16.23 29.90
CA GLY A 670 -20.79 16.44 30.97
C GLY A 670 -20.24 16.11 32.36
N GLU A 671 -19.49 15.02 32.50
CA GLU A 671 -18.83 14.65 33.77
C GLU A 671 -17.72 15.63 34.10
N VAL A 672 -16.94 16.04 33.09
CA VAL A 672 -15.83 16.96 33.25
C VAL A 672 -16.30 18.32 33.77
N LEU A 673 -17.40 18.86 33.21
CA LEU A 673 -18.05 20.07 33.73
C LEU A 673 -18.54 19.89 35.17
N GLY A 674 -19.05 18.69 35.51
CA GLY A 674 -19.41 18.34 36.89
C GLY A 674 -18.21 18.41 37.85
N TYR A 675 -17.11 17.73 37.50
CA TYR A 675 -15.90 17.70 38.31
C TYR A 675 -15.29 19.09 38.54
N MET A 676 -15.39 20.01 37.57
CA MET A 676 -14.91 21.39 37.73
C MET A 676 -15.62 22.12 38.87
N VAL A 677 -16.95 22.02 38.95
CA VAL A 677 -17.78 22.67 39.96
C VAL A 677 -17.71 21.97 41.32
N GLU A 678 -17.50 20.65 41.32
CA GLU A 678 -17.20 19.91 42.54
C GLU A 678 -15.86 20.35 43.16
N ALA A 679 -14.86 20.61 42.33
CA ALA A 679 -13.54 21.07 42.77
C ALA A 679 -13.54 22.55 43.20
N ASP A 680 -14.26 23.41 42.48
CA ASP A 680 -14.43 24.82 42.82
C ASP A 680 -15.87 25.30 42.57
N ALA A 681 -16.62 25.46 43.65
CA ALA A 681 -18.02 25.86 43.60
C ALA A 681 -18.22 27.29 43.07
N THR A 682 -17.19 28.15 43.09
CA THR A 682 -17.29 29.54 42.59
C THR A 682 -17.46 29.59 41.07
N LEU A 683 -17.07 28.53 40.35
CA LEU A 683 -17.25 28.42 38.91
C LEU A 683 -18.71 28.34 38.47
N ARG A 684 -19.66 28.06 39.38
CA ARG A 684 -21.10 28.10 39.07
C ARG A 684 -21.58 29.47 38.59
N SER A 685 -20.91 30.53 39.05
CA SER A 685 -21.17 31.92 38.64
C SER A 685 -20.25 32.42 37.52
N ASP A 686 -19.33 31.60 37.01
CA ASP A 686 -18.45 31.98 35.91
C ASP A 686 -19.22 31.97 34.58
N GLU A 687 -19.21 33.09 33.86
CA GLU A 687 -19.94 33.26 32.59
C GLU A 687 -19.57 32.19 31.55
N ARG A 688 -18.29 31.79 31.51
CA ARG A 688 -17.80 30.76 30.57
C ARG A 688 -18.39 29.41 30.90
N PHE A 689 -18.48 29.07 32.19
CA PHE A 689 -19.08 27.83 32.64
C PHE A 689 -20.58 27.80 32.33
N ILE A 690 -21.29 28.89 32.63
CA ILE A 690 -22.73 29.02 32.36
C ILE A 690 -23.00 28.83 30.86
N GLU A 691 -22.22 29.45 29.99
CA GLU A 691 -22.39 29.33 28.53
C GLU A 691 -22.10 27.91 28.03
N LEU A 692 -21.02 27.26 28.48
CA LEU A 692 -20.73 25.87 28.09
C LEU A 692 -21.82 24.92 28.61
N LYS A 693 -22.29 25.10 29.84
CA LYS A 693 -23.35 24.28 30.44
C LYS A 693 -24.67 24.46 29.69
N ARG A 694 -25.04 25.69 29.34
CA ARG A 694 -26.22 26.01 28.52
C ARG A 694 -26.19 25.30 27.17
N ARG A 695 -25.05 25.32 26.48
CA ARG A 695 -24.88 24.59 25.21
C ARG A 695 -25.02 23.09 25.42
N TRP A 696 -24.33 22.54 26.41
CA TRP A 696 -24.36 21.12 26.72
C TRP A 696 -25.78 20.62 27.00
N ASP A 697 -26.57 21.37 27.75
CA ASP A 697 -27.94 20.98 28.12
C ASP A 697 -28.94 21.15 26.96
N ALA A 698 -28.58 21.92 25.92
CA ALA A 698 -29.38 22.10 24.70
C ALA A 698 -29.10 21.05 23.59
N ARG A 699 -28.31 20.01 23.89
CA ARG A 699 -27.77 19.03 22.91
C ARG A 699 -28.78 18.07 22.29
#